data_AF-A0A3D5T824-F1
#
_entry.id   AF-A0A3D5T824-F1
#
_cell.length_a   1.000
_cell.length_b   1.000
_cell.length_c   1.000
_cell.angle_alpha   90.00
_cell.angle_beta   90.00
_cell.angle_gamma   90.00
#
_symmetry.space_group_name_H-M   'P 1'
#
loop_
_entity.id
_entity.type
_entity.pdbx_description
1 polymer ?
#
loop_
_entity_poly.entity_id
_entity_poly.type
_entity_poly.pdbx_seq_one_letter_code
_entity_poly.pdbx_strand_id
1 'polypeptide(L)'
;MIKMKKFFAQFKSLDLWTGIEAALAAVLTLFSIFSLFIKGWYDQLPVYKDLICGLTTWSGYNKQADLWLIRGAIIGLPLLFILFAWILLKVKPVRQNTGREEKTDREKAVYGFMIGYAAVLLMILTQQRYMWQYAGLYAVLLLGYLLCQHTKTSYVNCVEQASFVYGALTVLFLAAGWKVRIAQLWQAGSLVLLGITVVFFLMLCGLPQLGRLFVKIKLEKYLQILLPVGCLSFVHFRYQYEVTGQIMELFYSARWKYFCILLTLLLLIWAYFSSRKESRIYPTTFVMAAMLRVFTQPEGLLSMDYFHNGEITLPMQQLMSYHKLPYLDLIPIHGLCDYYYGVIDYLFFDGSYLSLNAAKIVGDLAMAALLALVICYFMEHRAGIWLVWLFMPFLVKTAGMRYLFLFILFFVLFSKKLPKLDYLYAWVLLSIFAIAWNASIGGTAALAFLPLVLCRSLPKLGENCKEILHRPGVLVRWLALIVFGISFIPLFLQIVVYLKDNTGTTLYVNGMAMFEDVTDAAGYLLPGLMGEQGTFFIGTFGFLLPLLVCLYFALKKEKRAAGQFMTLLICYLILVNYAFVRFDEGGRALVLTIFFSILTVSVLLYEHKKWLMALTLGSLMLWLSQDAPLITADSLCMIKEVPASVDTTIGGKEIADPVVYVTDAGISNMGTGFVQGNTLQSLQNIGTVLQAEVTEGKTWLDATNAVANAVLFDRECFFPFTSVYNISNRTMQEKAIVQLSENLPDLILLAPYIQFDEATFSDRSILLYDYLLEQDYVPYKYENVIYLLRGECHTEAAKVDYESYAQLLHKTSLQMLPAVWAGIEEKGQELQIPYRIERTEEGFDLVFEREITGMDIDLLQIDCDVAIDLQDPGRDAANEETKGQTAAGQAELSFGTEIAAEGSAHFTYTMADSVLLPLCTSPYFTCEKAVERLHITLPKELSDVDETQLHCSFYKLDRE
;
A
#
# COMPACT_ATOMS: atom_id res chain seq x y z
N MET A 1 8.50 -46.30 -12.15
CA MET A 1 9.79 -45.58 -12.43
C MET A 1 10.18 -45.45 -13.91
N ILE A 2 10.20 -46.53 -14.72
CA ILE A 2 10.62 -46.48 -16.15
C ILE A 2 9.67 -45.63 -17.03
N LYS A 3 8.34 -45.73 -16.82
CA LYS A 3 7.34 -44.89 -17.51
C LYS A 3 7.49 -43.39 -17.17
N MET A 4 7.81 -43.07 -15.92
CA MET A 4 8.10 -41.70 -15.46
C MET A 4 9.37 -41.14 -16.11
N LYS A 5 10.45 -41.94 -16.21
CA LYS A 5 11.67 -41.53 -16.92
C LYS A 5 11.39 -41.26 -18.40
N LYS A 6 10.56 -42.07 -19.08
CA LYS A 6 10.12 -41.83 -20.46
C LYS A 6 9.26 -40.58 -20.60
N PHE A 7 8.33 -40.32 -19.67
CA PHE A 7 7.52 -39.10 -19.63
C PHE A 7 8.39 -37.85 -19.54
N PHE A 8 9.30 -37.78 -18.57
CA PHE A 8 10.22 -36.64 -18.41
C PHE A 8 11.31 -36.54 -19.49
N ALA A 9 11.58 -37.60 -20.26
CA ALA A 9 12.51 -37.55 -21.38
C ALA A 9 11.92 -36.83 -22.59
N GLN A 10 10.59 -36.86 -22.76
CA GLN A 10 9.89 -36.19 -23.86
C GLN A 10 9.97 -34.66 -23.74
N PHE A 11 9.94 -34.12 -22.52
CA PHE A 11 10.06 -32.67 -22.30
C PHE A 11 11.45 -32.08 -22.59
N LYS A 12 12.49 -32.90 -22.79
CA LYS A 12 13.80 -32.41 -23.25
C LYS A 12 13.77 -31.84 -24.66
N SER A 13 12.82 -32.26 -25.50
CA SER A 13 12.65 -31.75 -26.86
C SER A 13 11.70 -30.54 -26.95
N LEU A 14 11.22 -30.01 -25.82
CA LEU A 14 10.37 -28.82 -25.79
C LEU A 14 11.15 -27.60 -26.32
N ASP A 15 10.77 -27.08 -27.48
CA ASP A 15 11.27 -25.80 -27.97
C ASP A 15 10.48 -24.62 -27.38
N LEU A 16 10.94 -23.39 -27.62
CA LEU A 16 10.31 -22.19 -27.06
C LEU A 16 8.90 -21.97 -27.64
N TRP A 17 8.70 -22.26 -28.93
CA TRP A 17 7.42 -22.12 -29.63
C TRP A 17 6.34 -23.03 -29.06
N THR A 18 6.66 -24.32 -28.90
CA THR A 18 5.75 -25.29 -28.29
C THR A 18 5.44 -24.92 -26.84
N GLY A 19 6.41 -24.32 -26.13
CA GLY A 19 6.19 -23.77 -24.79
C GLY A 19 5.23 -22.58 -24.77
N ILE A 20 5.38 -21.62 -25.68
CA ILE A 20 4.50 -20.45 -25.79
C ILE A 20 3.07 -20.87 -26.18
N GLU A 21 2.93 -21.77 -27.16
CA GLU A 21 1.64 -22.35 -27.56
C GLU A 21 0.95 -23.06 -26.38
N ALA A 22 1.70 -23.86 -25.60
CA ALA A 22 1.17 -24.53 -24.42
C ALA A 22 0.76 -23.53 -23.32
N ALA A 23 1.52 -22.46 -23.10
CA ALA A 23 1.20 -21.42 -22.15
C ALA A 23 -0.08 -20.67 -22.55
N LEU A 24 -0.21 -20.26 -23.81
CA LEU A 24 -1.41 -19.57 -24.31
C LEU A 24 -2.65 -20.47 -24.21
N ALA A 25 -2.54 -21.74 -24.61
CA ALA A 25 -3.64 -22.70 -24.47
C ALA A 25 -4.05 -22.92 -23.00
N ALA A 26 -3.08 -23.03 -22.09
CA ALA A 26 -3.33 -23.18 -20.67
C ALA A 26 -4.03 -21.95 -20.06
N VAL A 27 -3.55 -20.75 -20.39
CA VAL A 27 -4.13 -19.48 -19.94
C VAL A 27 -5.56 -19.32 -20.45
N LEU A 28 -5.79 -19.49 -21.75
CA LEU A 28 -7.13 -19.35 -22.35
C LEU A 28 -8.11 -20.36 -21.75
N THR A 29 -7.70 -21.62 -21.58
CA THR A 29 -8.55 -22.66 -20.99
C THR A 29 -8.88 -22.35 -19.54
N LEU A 30 -7.90 -21.88 -18.76
CA LEU A 30 -8.12 -21.49 -17.36
C LEU A 30 -9.14 -20.34 -17.26
N PHE A 31 -8.96 -19.28 -18.06
CA PHE A 31 -9.88 -18.15 -18.09
C PHE A 31 -11.27 -18.54 -18.61
N SER A 32 -11.38 -19.45 -19.58
CA SER A 32 -12.68 -19.98 -20.02
C SER A 32 -13.38 -20.82 -18.94
N ILE A 33 -12.63 -21.61 -18.16
CA ILE A 33 -13.17 -22.33 -17.00
C ILE A 33 -13.64 -21.32 -15.95
N PHE A 34 -12.86 -20.28 -15.69
CA PHE A 34 -13.21 -19.20 -14.77
C PHE A 34 -14.47 -18.46 -15.22
N SER A 35 -14.60 -18.04 -16.47
CA SER A 35 -15.80 -17.35 -16.96
C SER A 35 -17.07 -18.21 -16.88
N LEU A 36 -16.95 -19.53 -17.00
CA LEU A 36 -18.08 -20.46 -16.92
C LEU A 36 -18.45 -20.84 -15.48
N PHE A 37 -17.46 -20.96 -14.59
CA PHE A 37 -17.68 -21.37 -13.19
C PHE A 37 -17.90 -20.21 -12.23
N ILE A 38 -17.32 -19.03 -12.49
CA ILE A 38 -17.43 -17.86 -11.61
C ILE A 38 -18.90 -17.47 -11.50
N LYS A 39 -19.58 -17.07 -12.57
CA LYS A 39 -20.97 -16.56 -12.45
C LYS A 39 -21.94 -17.52 -11.74
N GLY A 40 -21.95 -18.81 -12.11
CA GLY A 40 -22.89 -19.76 -11.51
C GLY A 40 -22.56 -20.21 -10.08
N TRP A 41 -21.30 -20.10 -9.64
CA TRP A 41 -20.86 -20.50 -8.29
C TRP A 41 -20.73 -19.29 -7.35
N TYR A 42 -20.32 -18.12 -7.85
CA TYR A 42 -20.23 -16.87 -7.09
C TYR A 42 -21.57 -16.47 -6.51
N ASP A 43 -22.61 -16.52 -7.35
CA ASP A 43 -23.98 -16.12 -6.99
C ASP A 43 -24.65 -17.09 -5.99
N GLN A 44 -24.05 -18.27 -5.73
CA GLN A 44 -24.59 -19.32 -4.85
C GLN A 44 -23.86 -19.45 -3.51
N LEU A 45 -22.75 -18.74 -3.31
CA LEU A 45 -21.96 -18.85 -2.09
C LEU A 45 -22.51 -17.91 -1.01
N PRO A 46 -22.57 -18.36 0.26
CA PRO A 46 -23.18 -17.58 1.33
C PRO A 46 -22.49 -16.23 1.49
N VAL A 47 -23.32 -15.19 1.58
CA VAL A 47 -22.96 -13.82 1.95
C VAL A 47 -22.54 -13.83 3.42
N TYR A 48 -21.47 -13.11 3.76
CA TYR A 48 -20.99 -13.04 5.14
C TYR A 48 -22.05 -12.41 6.04
N LYS A 49 -22.32 -13.06 7.17
CA LYS A 49 -23.14 -12.53 8.25
C LYS A 49 -22.34 -11.67 9.24
N ASP A 50 -21.00 -11.71 9.15
CA ASP A 50 -20.11 -11.19 10.19
C ASP A 50 -19.10 -10.16 9.61
N LEU A 51 -19.27 -8.92 10.06
CA LEU A 51 -18.58 -7.64 9.82
C LEU A 51 -18.83 -6.89 8.49
N ILE A 52 -19.66 -5.84 8.54
CA ILE A 52 -19.85 -4.81 7.50
C ILE A 52 -19.84 -3.40 8.12
N CYS A 53 -18.74 -2.64 8.07
CA CYS A 53 -18.75 -1.22 8.48
C CYS A 53 -18.18 -0.37 7.34
N GLY A 54 -19.01 0.51 6.75
CA GLY A 54 -18.61 1.45 5.71
C GLY A 54 -18.53 0.86 4.29
N LEU A 55 -17.98 1.66 3.35
CA LEU A 55 -17.88 1.40 1.90
C LEU A 55 -17.25 0.04 1.53
N THR A 56 -16.53 -0.60 2.44
CA THR A 56 -15.71 -1.78 2.12
C THR A 56 -16.46 -3.11 2.06
N THR A 57 -17.78 -3.15 2.28
CA THR A 57 -18.62 -4.35 2.06
C THR A 57 -20.08 -4.00 1.74
N TRP A 58 -20.33 -3.22 0.68
CA TRP A 58 -21.70 -2.89 0.23
C TRP A 58 -22.32 -3.95 -0.69
N SER A 59 -21.48 -4.81 -1.29
CA SER A 59 -21.93 -5.98 -2.02
C SER A 59 -21.59 -7.22 -1.20
N GLY A 60 -22.59 -8.05 -0.89
CA GLY A 60 -22.42 -9.30 -0.14
C GLY A 60 -21.49 -10.28 -0.84
N TYR A 61 -20.18 -10.06 -0.74
CA TYR A 61 -19.20 -10.68 -1.63
C TYR A 61 -18.38 -11.75 -0.94
N ASN A 62 -18.30 -12.95 -1.54
CA ASN A 62 -17.58 -14.08 -0.95
C ASN A 62 -16.06 -14.00 -1.21
N LYS A 63 -15.33 -13.31 -0.34
CA LYS A 63 -13.87 -13.17 -0.46
C LYS A 63 -13.10 -14.49 -0.43
N GLN A 64 -13.62 -15.53 0.21
CA GLN A 64 -13.00 -16.85 0.16
C GLN A 64 -13.06 -17.43 -1.26
N ALA A 65 -14.13 -17.17 -2.03
CA ALA A 65 -14.25 -17.59 -3.43
C ALA A 65 -13.13 -16.99 -4.30
N ASP A 66 -12.81 -15.71 -4.12
CA ASP A 66 -11.65 -15.07 -4.75
C ASP A 66 -10.34 -15.78 -4.42
N LEU A 67 -10.11 -16.06 -3.14
CA LEU A 67 -8.89 -16.72 -2.72
C LEU A 67 -8.80 -18.15 -3.28
N TRP A 68 -9.92 -18.87 -3.35
CA TRP A 68 -10.00 -20.18 -4.00
C TRP A 68 -9.73 -20.09 -5.50
N LEU A 69 -10.27 -19.07 -6.16
CA LEU A 69 -10.04 -18.81 -7.58
C LEU A 69 -8.55 -18.59 -7.86
N ILE A 70 -7.90 -17.71 -7.09
CA ILE A 70 -6.48 -17.40 -7.24
C ILE A 70 -5.61 -18.63 -6.93
N ARG A 71 -5.90 -19.36 -5.83
CA ARG A 71 -5.20 -20.62 -5.52
C ARG A 71 -5.38 -21.65 -6.63
N GLY A 72 -6.60 -21.74 -7.18
CA GLY A 72 -6.96 -22.54 -8.33
C GLY A 72 -6.15 -22.17 -9.57
N ALA A 73 -5.95 -20.87 -9.84
CA ALA A 73 -5.11 -20.39 -10.94
C ALA A 73 -3.64 -20.79 -10.76
N ILE A 74 -3.10 -20.62 -9.55
CA ILE A 74 -1.71 -20.91 -9.22
C ILE A 74 -1.38 -22.40 -9.39
N ILE A 75 -2.32 -23.30 -9.07
CA ILE A 75 -2.12 -24.75 -9.18
C ILE A 75 -2.55 -25.25 -10.58
N GLY A 76 -3.70 -24.80 -11.06
CA GLY A 76 -4.32 -25.23 -12.31
C GLY A 76 -3.51 -24.84 -13.53
N LEU A 77 -2.92 -23.63 -13.56
CA LEU A 77 -2.15 -23.17 -14.70
C LEU A 77 -0.90 -24.03 -14.98
N PRO A 78 -0.03 -24.37 -13.99
CA PRO A 78 1.03 -25.35 -14.18
C PRO A 78 0.56 -26.71 -14.70
N LEU A 79 -0.58 -27.22 -14.21
CA LEU A 79 -1.11 -28.52 -14.63
C LEU A 79 -1.59 -28.49 -16.09
N LEU A 80 -2.33 -27.45 -16.48
CA LEU A 80 -2.77 -27.21 -17.85
C LEU A 80 -1.56 -27.02 -18.78
N PHE A 81 -0.54 -26.28 -18.35
CA PHE A 81 0.70 -26.11 -19.12
C PHE A 81 1.37 -27.45 -19.38
N ILE A 82 1.52 -28.31 -18.36
CA ILE A 82 2.12 -29.65 -18.52
C ILE A 82 1.28 -30.50 -19.48
N LEU A 83 -0.05 -30.45 -19.36
CA LEU A 83 -0.97 -31.19 -20.23
C LEU A 83 -0.86 -30.75 -21.69
N PHE A 84 -0.95 -29.45 -21.98
CA PHE A 84 -0.86 -28.93 -23.34
C PHE A 84 0.54 -29.10 -23.94
N ALA A 85 1.59 -28.89 -23.16
CA ALA A 85 2.96 -29.17 -23.59
C ALA A 85 3.13 -30.65 -23.95
N TRP A 86 2.53 -31.56 -23.18
CA TRP A 86 2.55 -32.99 -23.49
C TRP A 86 1.76 -33.33 -24.77
N ILE A 87 0.57 -32.76 -24.95
CA ILE A 87 -0.26 -32.95 -26.15
C ILE A 87 0.48 -32.44 -27.39
N LEU A 88 1.01 -31.22 -27.36
CA LEU A 88 1.72 -30.64 -28.51
C LEU A 88 2.98 -31.43 -28.87
N LEU A 89 3.71 -31.96 -27.88
CA LEU A 89 4.86 -32.86 -28.10
C LEU A 89 4.47 -34.22 -28.70
N LYS A 90 3.21 -34.64 -28.54
CA LYS A 90 2.67 -35.87 -29.13
C LYS A 90 2.08 -35.65 -30.52
N VAL A 91 1.49 -34.49 -30.77
CA VAL A 91 0.79 -34.14 -32.01
C VAL A 91 1.73 -33.59 -33.08
N LYS A 92 2.80 -32.86 -32.70
CA LYS A 92 3.86 -32.48 -33.65
C LYS A 92 4.84 -33.64 -33.82
N PRO A 93 4.85 -34.38 -34.95
CA PRO A 93 5.96 -35.27 -35.22
C PRO A 93 7.22 -34.42 -35.35
N VAL A 94 8.29 -34.87 -34.70
CA VAL A 94 9.64 -34.29 -34.76
C VAL A 94 9.93 -33.84 -36.19
N ARG A 95 9.85 -32.53 -36.46
CA ARG A 95 10.21 -31.96 -37.76
C ARG A 95 11.70 -32.24 -37.99
N GLN A 96 11.95 -33.21 -38.87
CA GLN A 96 13.26 -33.56 -39.38
C GLN A 96 13.87 -32.36 -40.13
N ASN A 97 15.16 -32.13 -39.87
CA ASN A 97 16.15 -31.55 -40.77
C ASN A 97 15.70 -30.43 -41.72
N THR A 98 15.72 -29.20 -41.25
CA THR A 98 16.08 -28.03 -42.08
C THR A 98 17.25 -27.32 -41.40
N GLY A 99 18.20 -26.84 -42.22
CA GLY A 99 19.58 -26.55 -41.85
C GLY A 99 19.76 -25.61 -40.64
N ARG A 100 20.93 -25.75 -40.01
CA ARG A 100 21.33 -25.01 -38.80
C ARG A 100 21.39 -23.49 -39.00
N GLU A 101 21.48 -23.01 -40.24
CA GLU A 101 21.53 -21.59 -40.59
C GLU A 101 20.15 -20.94 -40.70
N GLU A 102 19.17 -21.62 -41.32
CA GLU A 102 17.81 -21.09 -41.55
C GLU A 102 17.00 -20.94 -40.24
N LYS A 103 17.31 -21.78 -39.25
CA LYS A 103 16.70 -21.73 -37.91
C LYS A 103 17.09 -20.45 -37.14
N THR A 104 18.33 -20.00 -37.30
CA THR A 104 18.84 -18.76 -36.69
C THR A 104 18.23 -17.50 -37.30
N ASP A 105 17.96 -17.49 -38.60
CA ASP A 105 17.44 -16.30 -39.27
C ASP A 105 15.91 -16.17 -39.14
N ARG A 106 15.17 -17.28 -39.09
CA ARG A 106 13.76 -17.27 -38.66
C ARG A 106 13.59 -16.85 -37.21
N GLU A 107 14.44 -17.35 -36.30
CA GLU A 107 14.43 -16.90 -34.90
C GLU A 107 14.70 -15.39 -34.83
N LYS A 108 15.73 -14.87 -35.51
CA LYS A 108 16.03 -13.43 -35.55
C LYS A 108 14.91 -12.59 -36.17
N ALA A 109 14.29 -13.04 -37.26
CA ALA A 109 13.19 -12.32 -37.91
C ALA A 109 11.93 -12.27 -37.04
N VAL A 110 11.63 -13.36 -36.34
CA VAL A 110 10.48 -13.43 -35.44
C VAL A 110 10.75 -12.71 -34.12
N TYR A 111 12.00 -12.67 -33.65
CA TYR A 111 12.40 -11.81 -32.54
C TYR A 111 12.32 -10.33 -32.91
N GLY A 112 12.70 -9.95 -34.14
CA GLY A 112 12.49 -8.61 -34.68
C GLY A 112 11.00 -8.28 -34.81
N PHE A 113 10.18 -9.24 -35.24
CA PHE A 113 8.73 -9.10 -35.33
C PHE A 113 8.07 -8.99 -33.95
N MET A 114 8.48 -9.77 -32.95
CA MET A 114 7.96 -9.69 -31.57
C MET A 114 8.35 -8.39 -30.88
N ILE A 115 9.56 -7.87 -31.13
CA ILE A 115 9.98 -6.56 -30.63
C ILE A 115 9.22 -5.44 -31.35
N GLY A 116 9.05 -5.54 -32.67
CA GLY A 116 8.26 -4.60 -33.45
C GLY A 116 6.77 -4.63 -33.07
N TYR A 117 6.22 -5.82 -32.81
CA TYR A 117 4.85 -6.04 -32.41
C TYR A 117 4.61 -5.59 -30.97
N ALA A 118 5.53 -5.87 -30.03
CA ALA A 118 5.48 -5.32 -28.67
C ALA A 118 5.62 -3.79 -28.66
N ALA A 119 6.45 -3.22 -29.54
CA ALA A 119 6.58 -1.76 -29.70
C ALA A 119 5.32 -1.12 -30.32
N VAL A 120 4.67 -1.79 -31.27
CA VAL A 120 3.41 -1.34 -31.87
C VAL A 120 2.24 -1.52 -30.90
N LEU A 121 2.20 -2.58 -30.10
CA LEU A 121 1.26 -2.76 -28.99
C LEU A 121 1.46 -1.68 -27.91
N LEU A 122 2.71 -1.41 -27.52
CA LEU A 122 3.05 -0.29 -26.63
C LEU A 122 2.61 1.05 -27.22
N MET A 123 2.74 1.27 -28.53
CA MET A 123 2.26 2.48 -29.22
C MET A 123 0.74 2.63 -29.21
N ILE A 124 -0.01 1.53 -29.35
CA ILE A 124 -1.47 1.55 -29.43
C ILE A 124 -2.10 1.68 -28.03
N LEU A 125 -1.46 1.13 -26.99
CA LEU A 125 -2.02 1.01 -25.65
C LEU A 125 -1.74 2.20 -24.71
N THR A 126 -0.77 3.07 -25.01
CA THR A 126 -0.40 4.19 -24.11
C THR A 126 -0.85 5.54 -24.68
N GLN A 127 -2.03 6.05 -24.32
CA GLN A 127 -2.46 7.42 -24.66
C GLN A 127 -1.69 8.52 -23.87
N GLN A 128 -0.35 8.51 -23.87
CA GLN A 128 0.47 9.32 -22.95
C GLN A 128 1.40 10.32 -23.67
N ARG A 129 1.59 11.50 -23.04
CA ARG A 129 2.33 12.69 -23.51
C ARG A 129 3.80 12.45 -23.87
N TYR A 130 4.39 11.33 -23.43
CA TYR A 130 5.81 10.99 -23.61
C TYR A 130 6.08 9.89 -24.66
N MET A 131 5.07 9.42 -25.39
CA MET A 131 5.16 8.34 -26.40
C MET A 131 6.33 8.48 -27.38
N TRP A 132 6.53 9.68 -27.93
CA TRP A 132 7.55 9.94 -28.95
C TRP A 132 8.98 9.76 -28.43
N GLN A 133 9.19 9.94 -27.12
CA GLN A 133 10.51 9.80 -26.49
C GLN A 133 10.92 8.33 -26.36
N TYR A 134 10.00 7.44 -26.01
CA TYR A 134 10.26 6.00 -25.96
C TYR A 134 10.48 5.40 -27.34
N ALA A 135 9.63 5.76 -28.30
CA ALA A 135 9.77 5.32 -29.68
C ALA A 135 11.12 5.78 -30.27
N GLY A 136 11.52 7.03 -29.99
CA GLY A 136 12.83 7.57 -30.36
C GLY A 136 13.99 6.81 -29.72
N LEU A 137 13.94 6.52 -28.42
CA LEU A 137 14.97 5.76 -27.71
C LEU A 137 15.10 4.32 -28.25
N TYR A 138 13.97 3.64 -28.48
CA TYR A 138 13.96 2.31 -29.08
C TYR A 138 14.51 2.31 -30.51
N ALA A 139 14.15 3.28 -31.33
CA ALA A 139 14.68 3.43 -32.68
C ALA A 139 16.21 3.63 -32.66
N VAL A 140 16.73 4.45 -31.74
CA VAL A 140 18.17 4.67 -31.55
C VAL A 140 18.89 3.39 -31.11
N LEU A 141 18.34 2.66 -30.12
CA LEU A 141 18.92 1.40 -29.65
C LEU A 141 18.92 0.33 -30.75
N LEU A 142 17.82 0.21 -31.50
CA LEU A 142 17.71 -0.71 -32.64
C LEU A 142 18.70 -0.35 -33.75
N LEU A 143 18.80 0.94 -34.10
CA LEU A 143 19.77 1.43 -35.09
C LEU A 143 21.21 1.14 -34.64
N GLY A 144 21.53 1.38 -33.36
CA GLY A 144 22.81 1.03 -32.77
C GLY A 144 23.12 -0.47 -32.84
N TYR A 145 22.12 -1.32 -32.60
CA TYR A 145 22.26 -2.77 -32.71
C TYR A 145 22.57 -3.20 -34.15
N LEU A 146 21.82 -2.67 -35.12
CA LEU A 146 22.05 -2.92 -36.54
C LEU A 146 23.45 -2.44 -36.99
N LEU A 147 23.87 -1.26 -36.53
CA LEU A 147 25.21 -0.73 -36.78
C LEU A 147 26.30 -1.63 -36.19
N CYS A 148 26.14 -2.12 -34.95
CA CYS A 148 27.10 -3.02 -34.33
C CYS A 148 27.22 -4.37 -35.06
N GLN A 149 26.11 -4.90 -35.58
CA GLN A 149 26.12 -6.10 -36.42
C GLN A 149 26.91 -5.87 -37.71
N HIS A 150 26.69 -4.72 -38.37
CA HIS A 150 27.41 -4.35 -39.59
C HIS A 150 28.91 -4.14 -39.33
N THR A 151 29.26 -3.46 -38.24
CA THR A 151 30.65 -3.10 -37.92
C THR A 151 31.41 -4.16 -37.11
N LYS A 152 30.75 -5.27 -36.76
CA LYS A 152 31.26 -6.35 -35.88
C LYS A 152 31.77 -5.83 -34.52
N THR A 153 31.14 -4.78 -34.00
CA THR A 153 31.44 -4.20 -32.69
C THR A 153 30.55 -4.80 -31.60
N SER A 154 31.02 -4.78 -30.35
CA SER A 154 30.25 -5.31 -29.23
C SER A 154 29.19 -4.29 -28.79
N TYR A 155 27.94 -4.53 -29.18
CA TYR A 155 26.78 -3.69 -28.82
C TYR A 155 26.69 -3.39 -27.32
N VAL A 156 26.90 -4.42 -26.48
CA VAL A 156 26.88 -4.27 -25.02
C VAL A 156 27.93 -3.29 -24.52
N ASN A 157 29.16 -3.32 -25.05
CA ASN A 157 30.19 -2.38 -24.64
C ASN A 157 29.87 -0.94 -25.10
N CYS A 158 29.25 -0.76 -26.27
CA CYS A 158 28.83 0.56 -26.77
C CYS A 158 27.73 1.18 -25.87
N VAL A 159 26.74 0.38 -25.47
CA VAL A 159 25.69 0.79 -24.52
C VAL A 159 26.29 1.12 -23.15
N GLU A 160 27.19 0.27 -22.63
CA GLU A 160 27.88 0.50 -21.35
C GLU A 160 28.62 1.84 -21.35
N GLN A 161 29.43 2.12 -22.38
CA GLN A 161 30.23 3.36 -22.47
C GLN A 161 29.37 4.62 -22.62
N ALA A 162 28.33 4.59 -23.46
CA ALA A 162 27.41 5.72 -23.60
C ALA A 162 26.69 6.02 -22.29
N SER A 163 26.29 4.98 -21.55
CA SER A 163 25.62 5.12 -20.25
C SER A 163 26.53 5.76 -19.20
N PHE A 164 27.82 5.40 -19.15
CA PHE A 164 28.78 6.02 -18.24
C PHE A 164 29.06 7.49 -18.57
N VAL A 165 29.13 7.84 -19.86
CA VAL A 165 29.31 9.24 -20.30
C VAL A 165 28.10 10.07 -19.93
N TYR A 166 26.88 9.56 -20.19
CA TYR A 166 25.65 10.21 -19.77
C TYR A 166 25.64 10.46 -18.26
N GLY A 167 25.85 9.42 -17.45
CA GLY A 167 25.82 9.54 -15.99
C GLY A 167 26.88 10.52 -15.44
N ALA A 168 28.10 10.52 -15.99
CA ALA A 168 29.14 11.42 -15.54
C ALA A 168 28.87 12.88 -15.92
N LEU A 169 28.38 13.13 -17.13
CA LEU A 169 27.98 14.47 -17.56
C LEU A 169 26.79 14.96 -16.74
N THR A 170 25.78 14.11 -16.50
CA THR A 170 24.66 14.41 -15.60
C THR A 170 25.18 14.84 -14.24
N VAL A 171 26.07 14.07 -13.61
CA VAL A 171 26.62 14.43 -12.28
C VAL A 171 27.40 15.74 -12.30
N LEU A 172 28.19 16.02 -13.34
CA LEU A 172 28.93 17.28 -13.46
C LEU A 172 28.00 18.49 -13.59
N PHE A 173 26.94 18.36 -14.40
CA PHE A 173 25.94 19.42 -14.54
C PHE A 173 25.14 19.61 -13.24
N LEU A 174 24.76 18.54 -12.55
CA LEU A 174 24.05 18.60 -11.28
C LEU A 174 24.89 19.21 -10.16
N ALA A 175 26.18 18.86 -10.08
CA ALA A 175 27.11 19.49 -9.15
C ALA A 175 27.31 20.99 -9.46
N ALA A 176 27.24 21.39 -10.74
CA ALA A 176 27.28 22.79 -11.15
C ALA A 176 25.95 23.54 -10.89
N GLY A 177 24.83 22.82 -10.74
CA GLY A 177 23.48 23.34 -10.45
C GLY A 177 23.29 24.05 -9.10
N TRP A 178 24.38 24.25 -8.34
CA TRP A 178 24.38 25.01 -7.08
C TRP A 178 23.78 26.40 -7.24
N LYS A 179 23.88 27.06 -8.40
CA LYS A 179 23.23 28.36 -8.66
C LYS A 179 21.88 28.19 -9.35
N VAL A 180 20.87 28.92 -8.86
CA VAL A 180 19.49 28.95 -9.39
C VAL A 180 19.43 29.14 -10.92
N ARG A 181 20.26 30.03 -11.48
CA ARG A 181 20.32 30.25 -12.95
C ARG A 181 20.80 29.02 -13.73
N ILE A 182 21.65 28.18 -13.15
CA ILE A 182 22.17 26.95 -13.79
C ILE A 182 21.10 25.85 -13.71
N ALA A 183 20.35 25.79 -12.62
CA ALA A 183 19.20 24.89 -12.48
C ALA A 183 18.08 25.20 -13.50
N GLN A 184 17.78 26.48 -13.75
CA GLN A 184 16.83 26.89 -14.79
C GLN A 184 17.28 26.51 -16.22
N LEU A 185 18.59 26.58 -16.50
CA LEU A 185 19.18 26.16 -17.78
C LEU A 185 19.15 24.62 -17.98
N TRP A 186 19.04 23.84 -16.91
CA TRP A 186 19.08 22.37 -16.94
C TRP A 186 17.84 21.74 -17.61
N GLN A 187 16.66 22.34 -17.49
CA GLN A 187 15.47 21.84 -18.20
C GLN A 187 15.70 21.80 -19.72
N ALA A 188 16.32 22.82 -20.31
CA ALA A 188 16.76 22.82 -21.71
C ALA A 188 18.03 21.98 -21.94
N GLY A 189 18.96 21.97 -20.98
CA GLY A 189 20.23 21.24 -21.05
C GLY A 189 20.11 19.71 -21.02
N SER A 190 19.08 19.16 -20.38
CA SER A 190 18.84 17.72 -20.30
C SER A 190 18.60 17.08 -21.67
N LEU A 191 17.84 17.74 -22.55
CA LEU A 191 17.61 17.33 -23.94
C LEU A 191 18.88 17.42 -24.79
N VAL A 192 19.67 18.48 -24.59
CA VAL A 192 20.98 18.62 -25.25
C VAL A 192 21.94 17.51 -24.81
N LEU A 193 21.95 17.17 -23.52
CA LEU A 193 22.78 16.11 -22.97
C LEU A 193 22.37 14.72 -23.49
N LEU A 194 21.07 14.47 -23.59
CA LEU A 194 20.52 13.26 -24.20
C LEU A 194 20.94 13.18 -25.68
N GLY A 195 20.83 14.29 -26.42
CA GLY A 195 21.28 14.39 -27.81
C GLY A 195 22.77 14.08 -27.98
N ILE A 196 23.64 14.67 -27.15
CA ILE A 196 25.08 14.39 -27.14
C ILE A 196 25.35 12.89 -26.88
N THR A 197 24.61 12.29 -25.95
CA THR A 197 24.76 10.88 -25.58
C THR A 197 24.32 9.94 -26.70
N VAL A 198 23.19 10.24 -27.35
CA VAL A 198 22.69 9.48 -28.50
C VAL A 198 23.67 9.54 -29.66
N VAL A 199 24.17 10.74 -29.97
CA VAL A 199 25.19 10.93 -31.02
C VAL A 199 26.48 10.16 -30.67
N PHE A 200 26.93 10.25 -29.42
CA PHE A 200 28.10 9.51 -28.95
C PHE A 200 27.91 7.99 -29.02
N PHE A 201 26.74 7.47 -28.63
CA PHE A 201 26.38 6.06 -28.75
C PHE A 201 26.41 5.58 -30.21
N LEU A 202 25.79 6.33 -31.11
CA LEU A 202 25.78 6.00 -32.55
C LEU A 202 27.19 6.07 -33.14
N MET A 203 28.04 7.01 -32.71
CA MET A 203 29.45 7.06 -33.08
C MET A 203 30.22 5.82 -32.60
N LEU A 204 30.00 5.36 -31.35
CA LEU A 204 30.63 4.13 -30.84
C LEU A 204 30.22 2.89 -31.64
N CYS A 205 28.96 2.82 -32.08
CA CYS A 205 28.44 1.72 -32.91
C CYS A 205 28.96 1.78 -34.36
N GLY A 206 29.12 2.98 -34.92
CA GLY A 206 29.55 3.22 -36.30
C GLY A 206 31.08 3.25 -36.52
N LEU A 207 31.87 3.60 -35.49
CA LEU A 207 33.33 3.77 -35.57
C LEU A 207 34.09 2.82 -34.62
N PRO A 208 34.46 1.60 -35.07
CA PRO A 208 35.12 0.59 -34.25
C PRO A 208 36.47 1.02 -33.66
N GLN A 209 37.14 1.98 -34.29
CA GLN A 209 38.41 2.53 -33.82
C GLN A 209 38.21 3.39 -32.56
N LEU A 210 37.13 4.17 -32.50
CA LEU A 210 36.76 5.00 -31.37
C LEU A 210 36.44 4.13 -30.15
N GLY A 211 35.58 3.13 -30.32
CA GLY A 211 35.24 2.17 -29.25
C GLY A 211 36.47 1.43 -28.71
N ARG A 212 37.39 1.00 -29.59
CA ARG A 212 38.65 0.35 -29.18
C ARG A 212 39.57 1.29 -28.40
N LEU A 213 39.65 2.56 -28.78
CA LEU A 213 40.42 3.58 -28.07
C LEU A 213 39.88 3.79 -26.65
N PHE A 214 38.56 3.93 -26.48
CA PHE A 214 37.94 4.12 -25.17
C PHE A 214 38.06 2.89 -24.27
N VAL A 215 37.95 1.67 -24.82
CA VAL A 215 38.25 0.43 -24.10
C VAL A 215 39.72 0.40 -23.64
N LYS A 216 40.66 0.85 -24.49
CA LYS A 216 42.10 0.87 -24.17
C LYS A 216 42.43 1.87 -23.05
N ILE A 217 41.83 3.04 -23.06
CA ILE A 217 42.06 4.10 -22.04
C ILE A 217 41.33 3.79 -20.72
N LYS A 218 40.42 2.80 -20.72
CA LYS A 218 39.56 2.45 -19.56
C LYS A 218 38.80 3.67 -19.03
N LEU A 219 38.27 4.50 -19.92
CA LEU A 219 37.58 5.75 -19.55
C LEU A 219 36.47 5.51 -18.51
N GLU A 220 35.76 4.39 -18.63
CA GLU A 220 34.74 3.91 -17.67
C GLU A 220 35.24 3.86 -16.22
N LYS A 221 36.52 3.56 -15.98
CA LYS A 221 37.11 3.49 -14.64
C LYS A 221 37.23 4.87 -13.98
N TYR A 222 37.50 5.91 -14.77
CA TYR A 222 37.70 7.26 -14.27
C TYR A 222 36.38 7.99 -14.08
N LEU A 223 35.42 7.80 -15.00
CA LEU A 223 34.09 8.41 -14.89
C LEU A 223 33.32 7.96 -13.64
N GLN A 224 33.49 6.71 -13.22
CA GLN A 224 32.86 6.18 -12.01
C GLN A 224 33.36 6.82 -10.70
N ILE A 225 34.56 7.42 -10.70
CA ILE A 225 35.12 8.13 -9.54
C ILE A 225 34.40 9.47 -9.33
N LEU A 226 33.84 10.07 -10.38
CA LEU A 226 33.15 11.35 -10.29
C LEU A 226 31.69 11.22 -9.81
N LEU A 227 31.07 10.05 -9.98
CA LEU A 227 29.67 9.82 -9.63
C LEU A 227 29.31 10.19 -8.17
N PRO A 228 30.13 9.86 -7.15
CA PRO A 228 29.88 10.25 -5.76
C PRO A 228 29.70 11.75 -5.49
N VAL A 229 30.21 12.63 -6.36
CA VAL A 229 30.00 14.08 -6.23
C VAL A 229 28.53 14.44 -6.38
N GLY A 230 27.73 13.58 -7.03
CA GLY A 230 26.30 13.74 -7.17
C GLY A 230 25.55 13.85 -5.83
N CYS A 231 26.06 13.31 -4.71
CA CYS A 231 25.37 13.44 -3.42
C CYS A 231 25.23 14.91 -2.95
N LEU A 232 26.10 15.82 -3.42
CA LEU A 232 25.99 17.25 -3.10
C LEU A 232 24.74 17.90 -3.71
N SER A 233 24.16 17.30 -4.75
CA SER A 233 22.92 17.79 -5.36
C SER A 233 21.68 17.55 -4.49
N PHE A 234 21.76 16.66 -3.49
CA PHE A 234 20.63 16.33 -2.61
C PHE A 234 20.42 17.34 -1.47
N VAL A 235 21.26 18.37 -1.36
CA VAL A 235 21.25 19.31 -0.22
C VAL A 235 20.13 20.35 -0.31
N HIS A 236 19.75 20.76 -1.53
CA HIS A 236 18.90 21.93 -1.74
C HIS A 236 17.52 21.56 -2.29
N PHE A 237 16.47 22.02 -1.62
CA PHE A 237 15.09 21.91 -2.08
C PHE A 237 14.52 23.31 -2.36
N ARG A 238 14.23 23.60 -3.64
CA ARG A 238 13.87 24.93 -4.14
C ARG A 238 12.45 25.02 -4.68
N TYR A 239 11.68 25.99 -4.24
CA TYR A 239 10.28 26.15 -4.60
C TYR A 239 10.05 27.53 -5.20
N GLN A 240 9.27 27.61 -6.27
CA GLN A 240 8.82 28.88 -6.82
C GLN A 240 7.38 29.11 -6.39
N TYR A 241 7.16 30.11 -5.56
CA TYR A 241 5.82 30.43 -5.07
C TYR A 241 5.10 31.32 -6.07
N GLU A 242 3.99 30.85 -6.63
CA GLU A 242 3.28 31.53 -7.72
C GLU A 242 2.85 32.96 -7.35
N VAL A 243 2.40 33.18 -6.10
CA VAL A 243 1.91 34.49 -5.63
C VAL A 243 3.00 35.57 -5.68
N THR A 244 4.23 35.23 -5.30
CA THR A 244 5.33 36.21 -5.19
C THR A 244 6.32 36.11 -6.36
N GLY A 245 6.28 35.01 -7.12
CA GLY A 245 7.31 34.62 -8.09
C GLY A 245 8.69 34.35 -7.48
N GLN A 246 8.84 34.39 -6.15
CA GLN A 246 10.12 34.21 -5.48
C GLN A 246 10.51 32.74 -5.39
N ILE A 247 11.81 32.48 -5.49
CA ILE A 247 12.39 31.15 -5.30
C ILE A 247 12.85 31.04 -3.85
N MET A 248 12.23 30.12 -3.12
CA MET A 248 12.45 29.88 -1.70
C MET A 248 13.15 28.53 -1.51
N GLU A 249 13.94 28.41 -0.45
CA GLU A 249 14.55 27.13 -0.05
C GLU A 249 13.85 26.63 1.22
N LEU A 250 13.31 25.41 1.17
CA LEU A 250 12.65 24.77 2.32
C LEU A 250 13.48 23.63 2.89
N PHE A 251 13.17 23.25 4.14
CA PHE A 251 13.79 22.13 4.87
C PHE A 251 15.33 22.24 4.97
N TYR A 252 15.84 23.46 5.07
CA TYR A 252 17.27 23.67 5.24
C TYR A 252 17.75 22.99 6.53
N SER A 253 18.71 22.09 6.41
CA SER A 253 19.35 21.46 7.55
C SER A 253 20.86 21.39 7.41
N ALA A 254 21.55 21.92 8.42
CA ALA A 254 22.99 21.76 8.54
C ALA A 254 23.39 20.28 8.70
N ARG A 255 22.60 19.48 9.44
CA ARG A 255 22.89 18.05 9.67
C ARG A 255 22.87 17.29 8.34
N TRP A 256 21.83 17.49 7.54
CA TRP A 256 21.71 16.90 6.21
C TRP A 256 22.83 17.34 5.27
N LYS A 257 23.11 18.64 5.20
CA LYS A 257 24.20 19.20 4.38
C LYS A 257 25.55 18.56 4.70
N TYR A 258 25.93 18.49 5.98
CA TYR A 258 27.20 17.89 6.37
C TYR A 258 27.23 16.38 6.14
N PHE A 259 26.09 15.70 6.30
CA PHE A 259 25.98 14.28 5.94
C PHE A 259 26.20 14.03 4.45
N CYS A 260 25.63 14.84 3.56
CA CYS A 260 25.88 14.73 2.11
C CYS A 260 27.36 14.92 1.77
N ILE A 261 28.03 15.90 2.40
CA ILE A 261 29.47 16.14 2.21
C ILE A 261 30.28 14.93 2.68
N LEU A 262 30.00 14.43 3.89
CA LEU A 262 30.67 13.25 4.45
C LEU A 262 30.44 12.02 3.56
N LEU A 263 29.21 11.79 3.11
CA LEU A 263 28.86 10.68 2.23
C LEU A 263 29.61 10.77 0.90
N THR A 264 29.68 11.94 0.27
CA THR A 264 30.51 12.15 -0.94
C THR A 264 31.96 11.77 -0.67
N LEU A 265 32.56 12.23 0.43
CA LEU A 265 33.96 11.91 0.76
C LEU A 265 34.18 10.41 0.95
N LEU A 266 33.30 9.74 1.71
CA LEU A 266 33.37 8.30 1.95
C LEU A 266 33.24 7.49 0.64
N LEU A 267 32.29 7.86 -0.21
CA LEU A 267 32.08 7.22 -1.50
C LEU A 267 33.22 7.51 -2.49
N LEU A 268 33.84 8.70 -2.47
CA LEU A 268 35.03 9.00 -3.27
C LEU A 268 36.22 8.15 -2.85
N ILE A 269 36.47 8.03 -1.54
CA ILE A 269 37.52 7.16 -0.99
C ILE A 269 37.25 5.70 -1.40
N TRP A 270 36.01 5.24 -1.31
CA TRP A 270 35.65 3.88 -1.70
C TRP A 270 35.77 3.65 -3.21
N ALA A 271 35.39 4.62 -4.04
CA ALA A 271 35.53 4.57 -5.50
C ALA A 271 37.02 4.50 -5.88
N TYR A 272 37.87 5.28 -5.20
CA TYR A 272 39.32 5.25 -5.39
C TYR A 272 39.91 3.87 -5.09
N PHE A 273 39.57 3.26 -3.95
CA PHE A 273 40.05 1.91 -3.63
C PHE A 273 39.47 0.85 -4.57
N SER A 274 38.22 1.02 -5.02
CA SER A 274 37.59 0.11 -5.99
C SER A 274 38.26 0.21 -7.37
N SER A 275 38.75 1.40 -7.76
CA SER A 275 39.46 1.59 -9.03
C SER A 275 40.76 0.80 -9.16
N ARG A 276 41.41 0.53 -8.01
CA ARG A 276 42.63 -0.29 -7.91
C ARG A 276 42.35 -1.78 -8.09
N LYS A 277 41.09 -2.22 -7.94
CA LYS A 277 40.68 -3.61 -8.20
C LYS A 277 40.39 -3.81 -9.71
N GLU A 278 40.46 -5.05 -10.19
CA GLU A 278 40.07 -5.40 -11.58
C GLU A 278 38.54 -5.43 -11.80
N SER A 279 37.73 -4.87 -10.89
CA SER A 279 36.28 -4.78 -11.06
C SER A 279 35.92 -3.82 -12.20
N ARG A 280 35.00 -4.25 -13.08
CA ARG A 280 34.51 -3.45 -14.22
C ARG A 280 33.53 -2.34 -13.79
N ILE A 281 32.73 -2.57 -12.74
CA ILE A 281 31.76 -1.61 -12.18
C ILE A 281 31.97 -1.52 -10.66
N TYR A 282 32.10 -0.32 -10.12
CA TYR A 282 32.31 -0.10 -8.68
C TYR A 282 31.00 -0.18 -7.88
N PRO A 283 31.03 -0.63 -6.62
CA PRO A 283 29.86 -0.57 -5.74
C PRO A 283 29.29 0.84 -5.55
N THR A 284 30.16 1.86 -5.59
CA THR A 284 29.75 3.26 -5.51
C THR A 284 28.88 3.69 -6.69
N THR A 285 29.11 3.11 -7.87
CA THR A 285 28.27 3.30 -9.07
C THR A 285 26.87 2.76 -8.85
N PHE A 286 26.74 1.61 -8.17
CA PHE A 286 25.42 1.03 -7.84
C PHE A 286 24.64 1.96 -6.91
N VAL A 287 25.28 2.41 -5.83
CA VAL A 287 24.66 3.31 -4.85
C VAL A 287 24.22 4.62 -5.52
N MET A 288 25.10 5.25 -6.29
CA MET A 288 24.75 6.50 -6.98
C MET A 288 23.65 6.32 -8.03
N ALA A 289 23.72 5.25 -8.83
CA ALA A 289 22.67 4.97 -9.80
C ALA A 289 21.30 4.76 -9.13
N ALA A 290 21.28 4.09 -7.97
CA ALA A 290 20.05 3.88 -7.21
C ALA A 290 19.49 5.19 -6.64
N MET A 291 20.33 5.96 -5.94
CA MET A 291 19.93 7.23 -5.31
C MET A 291 19.43 8.24 -6.34
N LEU A 292 20.15 8.41 -7.46
CA LEU A 292 19.75 9.33 -8.52
C LEU A 292 18.42 8.94 -9.19
N ARG A 293 18.07 7.65 -9.23
CA ARG A 293 16.82 7.18 -9.85
C ARG A 293 15.60 7.38 -8.97
N VAL A 294 15.80 7.46 -7.66
CA VAL A 294 14.74 7.55 -6.66
C VAL A 294 14.56 8.98 -6.14
N PHE A 295 15.58 9.82 -6.25
CA PHE A 295 15.51 11.21 -5.82
C PHE A 295 14.38 11.95 -6.53
N THR A 296 13.52 12.59 -5.73
CA THR A 296 12.49 13.52 -6.17
C THR A 296 12.50 14.70 -5.21
N GLN A 297 11.96 15.83 -5.66
CA GLN A 297 11.85 16.98 -4.78
C GLN A 297 10.71 16.78 -3.76
N PRO A 298 10.93 17.04 -2.45
CA PRO A 298 9.88 16.89 -1.46
C PRO A 298 8.71 17.84 -1.74
N GLU A 299 7.53 17.54 -1.22
CA GLU A 299 6.41 18.48 -1.23
C GLU A 299 6.65 19.60 -0.21
N GLY A 300 6.54 20.84 -0.69
CA GLY A 300 6.62 22.03 0.16
C GLY A 300 5.29 22.41 0.81
N LEU A 301 4.19 21.81 0.36
CA LEU A 301 2.85 21.98 0.88
C LEU A 301 2.57 20.95 1.98
N LEU A 302 1.94 21.39 3.07
CA LEU A 302 1.51 20.53 4.17
C LEU A 302 0.49 19.50 3.67
N SER A 303 0.75 18.22 3.95
CA SER A 303 -0.13 17.13 3.53
C SER A 303 -1.35 17.04 4.44
N MET A 304 -2.54 17.01 3.83
CA MET A 304 -3.83 16.88 4.51
C MET A 304 -4.16 15.45 4.96
N ASP A 305 -3.32 14.49 4.59
CA ASP A 305 -3.46 13.09 5.01
C ASP A 305 -2.93 12.90 6.45
N TYR A 306 -3.64 13.48 7.42
CA TYR A 306 -3.27 13.46 8.83
C TYR A 306 -3.38 12.07 9.46
N PHE A 307 -4.10 11.16 8.84
CA PHE A 307 -4.21 9.78 9.31
C PHE A 307 -2.96 8.99 8.92
N HIS A 308 -2.69 8.79 7.62
CA HIS A 308 -1.59 7.92 7.21
C HIS A 308 -0.22 8.53 7.52
N ASN A 309 -0.06 9.85 7.42
CA ASN A 309 1.19 10.49 7.85
C ASN A 309 1.31 10.52 9.37
N GLY A 310 0.19 10.58 10.09
CA GLY A 310 0.15 10.45 11.54
C GLY A 310 0.62 9.07 12.00
N GLU A 311 0.21 7.99 11.35
CA GLU A 311 0.69 6.62 11.62
C GLU A 311 2.22 6.48 11.50
N ILE A 312 2.86 7.30 10.64
CA ILE A 312 4.31 7.30 10.42
C ILE A 312 5.03 8.23 11.41
N THR A 313 4.44 9.37 11.77
CA THR A 313 5.09 10.38 12.61
C THR A 313 4.88 10.16 14.10
N LEU A 314 3.68 9.70 14.49
CA LEU A 314 3.29 9.46 15.87
C LEU A 314 4.27 8.52 16.60
N PRO A 315 4.67 7.35 16.05
CA PRO A 315 5.46 6.41 16.84
C PRO A 315 6.81 6.98 17.28
N MET A 316 7.50 7.71 16.40
CA MET A 316 8.77 8.35 16.76
C MET A 316 8.56 9.48 17.76
N GLN A 317 7.52 10.30 17.61
CA GLN A 317 7.24 11.39 18.54
C GLN A 317 6.87 10.85 19.93
N GLN A 318 6.04 9.81 20.03
CA GLN A 318 5.70 9.18 21.32
C GLN A 318 6.92 8.52 21.98
N LEU A 319 7.82 7.93 21.21
CA LEU A 319 9.07 7.37 21.74
C LEU A 319 10.00 8.47 22.30
N MET A 320 10.11 9.59 21.60
CA MET A 320 11.07 10.65 21.97
C MET A 320 10.53 11.59 23.06
N SER A 321 9.27 12.03 22.95
CA SER A 321 8.64 12.97 23.89
C SER A 321 8.10 12.27 25.14
N TYR A 322 7.56 11.05 24.99
CA TYR A 322 6.82 10.34 26.05
C TYR A 322 7.41 8.98 26.44
N HIS A 323 8.55 8.58 25.83
CA HIS A 323 9.26 7.33 26.13
C HIS A 323 8.45 6.04 25.93
N LYS A 324 7.42 6.09 25.08
CA LYS A 324 6.58 4.92 24.75
C LYS A 324 7.30 3.95 23.85
N LEU A 325 7.34 2.67 24.24
CA LEU A 325 8.02 1.61 23.52
C LEU A 325 7.08 0.87 22.54
N PRO A 326 7.59 0.45 21.37
CA PRO A 326 6.80 -0.25 20.36
C PRO A 326 6.28 -1.60 20.87
N TYR A 327 4.99 -1.85 20.65
CA TYR A 327 4.24 -3.05 21.06
C TYR A 327 4.16 -3.28 22.58
N LEU A 328 4.65 -2.34 23.39
CA LEU A 328 4.46 -2.35 24.84
C LEU A 328 3.46 -1.25 25.24
N ASP A 329 3.75 -0.01 24.86
CA ASP A 329 2.94 1.16 25.19
C ASP A 329 2.15 1.69 23.99
N LEU A 330 2.71 1.53 22.78
CA LEU A 330 2.10 1.95 21.52
C LEU A 330 2.29 0.87 20.45
N ILE A 331 1.21 0.46 19.80
CA ILE A 331 1.22 -0.56 18.76
C ILE A 331 1.28 0.12 17.38
N PRO A 332 2.42 0.04 16.68
CA PRO A 332 2.50 0.52 15.30
C PRO A 332 1.72 -0.44 14.39
N ILE A 333 0.85 0.12 13.53
CA ILE A 333 -0.10 -0.67 12.73
C ILE A 333 0.62 -1.59 11.75
N HIS A 334 1.69 -1.10 11.11
CA HIS A 334 2.42 -1.85 10.11
C HIS A 334 3.72 -2.46 10.63
N GLY A 335 4.17 -2.07 11.83
CA GLY A 335 5.38 -2.56 12.49
C GLY A 335 6.44 -1.49 12.65
N LEU A 336 7.69 -1.90 12.93
CA LEU A 336 8.79 -0.95 13.13
C LEU A 336 9.12 -0.12 11.88
N CYS A 337 8.59 -0.50 10.70
CA CYS A 337 8.69 0.35 9.53
C CYS A 337 8.10 1.74 9.76
N ASP A 338 7.07 1.89 10.58
CA ASP A 338 6.39 3.18 10.79
C ASP A 338 7.33 4.21 11.44
N TYR A 339 8.32 3.76 12.23
CA TYR A 339 9.36 4.63 12.81
C TYR A 339 10.38 5.13 11.79
N TYR A 340 10.48 4.51 10.61
CA TYR A 340 11.62 4.70 9.70
C TYR A 340 11.80 6.15 9.26
N TYR A 341 10.73 6.79 8.78
CA TYR A 341 10.82 8.18 8.33
C TYR A 341 10.92 9.15 9.50
N GLY A 342 10.25 8.88 10.63
CA GLY A 342 10.41 9.67 11.85
C GLY A 342 11.84 9.68 12.39
N VAL A 343 12.54 8.54 12.36
CA VAL A 343 13.97 8.46 12.74
C VAL A 343 14.84 9.32 11.82
N ILE A 344 14.56 9.31 10.51
CA ILE A 344 15.30 10.11 9.54
C ILE A 344 15.05 11.59 9.75
N ASP A 345 13.80 11.96 10.03
CA ASP A 345 13.40 13.31 10.33
C ASP A 345 14.12 13.85 11.57
N TYR A 346 14.11 13.08 12.66
CA TYR A 346 14.84 13.40 13.89
C TYR A 346 16.35 13.53 13.69
N LEU A 347 16.96 12.64 12.91
CA LEU A 347 18.42 12.63 12.68
C LEU A 347 18.88 13.79 11.79
N PHE A 348 18.12 14.10 10.73
CA PHE A 348 18.58 15.00 9.68
C PHE A 348 17.84 16.33 9.60
N PHE A 349 16.65 16.48 10.17
CA PHE A 349 15.83 17.68 10.09
C PHE A 349 15.42 18.16 11.49
N ASP A 350 14.36 18.95 11.59
CA ASP A 350 13.81 19.52 12.83
C ASP A 350 12.73 18.66 13.49
N GLY A 351 12.27 17.58 12.85
CA GLY A 351 11.30 16.64 13.43
C GLY A 351 9.85 17.12 13.35
N SER A 352 9.57 18.10 12.50
CA SER A 352 8.25 18.70 12.30
C SER A 352 7.39 17.87 11.34
N TYR A 353 6.08 18.06 11.39
CA TYR A 353 5.18 17.37 10.47
C TYR A 353 5.45 17.73 8.99
N LEU A 354 5.84 18.99 8.69
CA LEU A 354 6.26 19.39 7.34
C LEU A 354 7.61 18.77 6.92
N SER A 355 8.59 18.68 7.83
CA SER A 355 9.91 18.13 7.48
C SER A 355 9.86 16.64 7.17
N LEU A 356 8.81 15.93 7.58
CA LEU A 356 8.49 14.57 7.13
C LEU A 356 8.58 14.42 5.61
N ASN A 357 8.12 15.41 4.84
CA ASN A 357 8.18 15.36 3.37
C ASN A 357 9.63 15.23 2.88
N ALA A 358 10.57 15.97 3.49
CA ALA A 358 11.99 15.85 3.19
C ALA A 358 12.58 14.53 3.73
N ALA A 359 12.17 14.12 4.93
CA ALA A 359 12.60 12.86 5.53
C ALA A 359 12.21 11.63 4.71
N LYS A 360 11.00 11.61 4.11
CA LYS A 360 10.56 10.57 3.17
C LYS A 360 11.53 10.43 1.99
N ILE A 361 11.91 11.55 1.37
CA ILE A 361 12.88 11.54 0.26
C ILE A 361 14.25 11.02 0.72
N VAL A 362 14.75 11.49 1.87
CA VAL A 362 16.05 11.04 2.40
C VAL A 362 16.02 9.55 2.77
N GLY A 363 14.90 9.07 3.31
CA GLY A 363 14.69 7.64 3.56
C GLY A 363 14.67 6.82 2.28
N ASP A 364 13.96 7.27 1.27
CA ASP A 364 13.99 6.63 -0.04
C ASP A 364 15.42 6.52 -0.60
N LEU A 365 16.25 7.56 -0.45
CA LEU A 365 17.66 7.51 -0.83
C LEU A 365 18.46 6.48 -0.01
N ALA A 366 18.26 6.44 1.31
CA ALA A 366 18.94 5.49 2.19
C ALA A 366 18.53 4.04 1.87
N MET A 367 17.25 3.80 1.63
CA MET A 367 16.72 2.50 1.23
C MET A 367 17.26 2.08 -0.14
N ALA A 368 17.28 2.98 -1.12
CA ALA A 368 17.84 2.74 -2.44
C ALA A 368 19.33 2.37 -2.36
N ALA A 369 20.10 3.10 -1.54
CA ALA A 369 21.51 2.79 -1.30
C ALA A 369 21.71 1.40 -0.68
N LEU A 370 20.92 1.06 0.35
CA LEU A 370 20.98 -0.26 1.00
C LEU A 370 20.65 -1.40 0.02
N LEU A 371 19.54 -1.29 -0.71
CA LEU A 371 19.16 -2.31 -1.71
C LEU A 371 20.19 -2.42 -2.83
N ALA A 372 20.77 -1.31 -3.28
CA ALA A 372 21.83 -1.31 -4.29
C ALA A 372 23.09 -2.04 -3.80
N LEU A 373 23.46 -1.88 -2.53
CA LEU A 373 24.56 -2.62 -1.91
C LEU A 373 24.28 -4.12 -1.84
N VAL A 374 23.07 -4.50 -1.43
CA VAL A 374 22.63 -5.91 -1.39
C VAL A 374 22.68 -6.51 -2.80
N ILE A 375 22.12 -5.84 -3.80
CA ILE A 375 22.15 -6.28 -5.20
C ILE A 375 23.60 -6.37 -5.71
N CYS A 376 24.43 -5.36 -5.46
CA CYS A 376 25.83 -5.34 -5.86
C CYS A 376 26.61 -6.53 -5.28
N TYR A 377 26.37 -6.84 -4.00
CA TYR A 377 27.07 -7.92 -3.32
C TYR A 377 26.57 -9.30 -3.74
N PHE A 378 25.26 -9.51 -3.84
CA PHE A 378 24.68 -10.84 -4.04
C PHE A 378 24.44 -11.23 -5.51
N MET A 379 24.47 -10.27 -6.43
CA MET A 379 24.29 -10.49 -7.87
C MET A 379 25.59 -10.28 -8.67
N GLU A 380 25.57 -10.60 -9.97
CA GLU A 380 26.65 -10.23 -10.88
C GLU A 380 26.57 -8.76 -11.28
N HIS A 381 27.71 -8.09 -11.38
CA HIS A 381 27.76 -6.64 -11.59
C HIS A 381 26.98 -6.13 -12.83
N ARG A 382 26.97 -6.88 -13.94
CA ARG A 382 26.25 -6.45 -15.14
C ARG A 382 24.74 -6.60 -14.99
N ALA A 383 24.25 -7.73 -14.48
CA ALA A 383 22.82 -7.92 -14.25
C ALA A 383 22.31 -6.99 -13.13
N GLY A 384 23.08 -6.86 -12.04
CA GLY A 384 22.72 -6.06 -10.89
C GLY A 384 22.54 -4.57 -11.21
N ILE A 385 23.40 -3.98 -12.05
CA ILE A 385 23.28 -2.54 -12.37
C ILE A 385 22.03 -2.26 -13.20
N TRP A 386 21.64 -3.17 -14.11
CA TRP A 386 20.38 -3.06 -14.85
C TRP A 386 19.18 -3.16 -13.93
N LEU A 387 19.22 -4.05 -12.94
CA LEU A 387 18.14 -4.17 -11.96
C LEU A 387 18.00 -2.90 -11.12
N VAL A 388 19.12 -2.33 -10.67
CA VAL A 388 19.11 -1.03 -9.97
C VAL A 388 18.52 0.05 -10.87
N TRP A 389 19.00 0.17 -12.11
CA TRP A 389 18.60 1.28 -12.96
C TRP A 389 17.12 1.23 -13.38
N LEU A 390 16.61 0.02 -13.65
CA LEU A 390 15.25 -0.19 -14.13
C LEU A 390 14.22 -0.26 -12.99
N PHE A 391 14.54 -0.90 -11.87
CA PHE A 391 13.53 -1.26 -10.88
C PHE A 391 13.67 -0.55 -9.54
N MET A 392 14.74 0.20 -9.28
CA MET A 392 14.88 0.88 -7.99
C MET A 392 13.74 1.87 -7.68
N PRO A 393 13.21 2.68 -8.62
CA PRO A 393 12.04 3.51 -8.36
C PRO A 393 10.84 2.70 -7.90
N PHE A 394 10.56 1.57 -8.55
CA PHE A 394 9.48 0.68 -8.15
C PHE A 394 9.72 0.06 -6.76
N LEU A 395 10.93 -0.47 -6.50
CA LEU A 395 11.28 -1.09 -5.22
C LEU A 395 11.20 -0.09 -4.06
N VAL A 396 11.40 1.20 -4.33
CA VAL A 396 11.45 2.23 -3.30
C VAL A 396 10.18 3.06 -3.19
N LYS A 397 9.67 3.61 -4.28
CA LYS A 397 8.51 4.52 -4.27
C LYS A 397 7.18 3.77 -4.27
N THR A 398 7.07 2.68 -5.02
CA THR A 398 5.79 1.96 -5.20
C THR A 398 5.61 0.86 -4.19
N ALA A 399 6.60 -0.02 -4.06
CA ALA A 399 6.57 -1.02 -2.99
C ALA A 399 6.74 -0.33 -1.63
N GLY A 400 7.64 0.66 -1.53
CA GLY A 400 7.80 1.41 -0.29
C GLY A 400 8.62 0.68 0.77
N MET A 401 8.81 1.39 1.88
CA MET A 401 9.49 0.90 3.08
C MET A 401 8.97 -0.45 3.59
N ARG A 402 7.67 -0.75 3.44
CA ARG A 402 7.02 -1.94 3.99
C ARG A 402 7.66 -3.25 3.48
N TYR A 403 8.20 -3.26 2.26
CA TYR A 403 8.74 -4.47 1.62
C TYR A 403 10.28 -4.57 1.67
N LEU A 404 10.96 -3.63 2.32
CA LEU A 404 12.43 -3.57 2.36
C LEU A 404 13.09 -4.91 2.73
N PHE A 405 12.70 -5.49 3.87
CA PHE A 405 13.28 -6.74 4.33
C PHE A 405 12.83 -7.97 3.54
N LEU A 406 11.68 -7.93 2.87
CA LEU A 406 11.30 -8.98 1.91
C LEU A 406 12.31 -9.01 0.74
N PHE A 407 12.64 -7.84 0.18
CA PHE A 407 13.62 -7.73 -0.90
C PHE A 407 15.01 -8.17 -0.46
N ILE A 408 15.46 -7.75 0.72
CA ILE A 408 16.76 -8.16 1.27
C ILE A 408 16.81 -9.67 1.48
N LEU A 409 15.83 -10.24 2.19
CA LEU A 409 15.73 -11.68 2.47
C LEU A 409 15.77 -12.48 1.17
N PHE A 410 15.07 -12.00 0.15
CA PHE A 410 15.08 -12.61 -1.17
C PHE A 410 16.46 -12.55 -1.85
N PHE A 411 17.07 -11.37 -2.03
CA PHE A 411 18.36 -11.26 -2.74
C PHE A 411 19.48 -12.03 -2.03
N VAL A 412 19.45 -12.07 -0.70
CA VAL A 412 20.36 -12.85 0.13
C VAL A 412 20.12 -14.35 -0.09
N LEU A 413 18.90 -14.86 0.15
CA LEU A 413 18.62 -16.30 0.15
C LEU A 413 18.59 -16.94 -1.24
N PHE A 414 18.36 -16.17 -2.30
CA PHE A 414 18.52 -16.68 -3.67
C PHE A 414 19.97 -16.65 -4.18
N SER A 415 20.89 -16.00 -3.45
CA SER A 415 22.28 -15.90 -3.89
C SER A 415 23.04 -17.23 -3.85
N LYS A 416 23.93 -17.41 -4.83
CA LYS A 416 24.92 -18.49 -4.85
C LYS A 416 26.13 -18.21 -3.95
N LYS A 417 26.32 -16.95 -3.55
CA LYS A 417 27.52 -16.51 -2.81
C LYS A 417 27.50 -16.87 -1.33
N LEU A 418 26.34 -17.20 -0.76
CA LEU A 418 26.24 -17.59 0.65
C LEU A 418 26.76 -19.03 0.90
N PRO A 419 27.74 -19.19 1.80
CA PRO A 419 28.11 -20.49 2.35
C PRO A 419 26.92 -21.16 3.06
N LYS A 420 27.01 -22.48 3.24
CA LYS A 420 25.87 -23.29 3.72
C LYS A 420 25.47 -23.00 5.17
N LEU A 421 26.45 -22.79 6.07
CA LEU A 421 26.22 -22.43 7.47
C LEU A 421 25.63 -21.02 7.62
N ASP A 422 26.14 -20.09 6.82
CA ASP A 422 25.67 -18.70 6.81
C ASP A 422 24.25 -18.57 6.23
N TYR A 423 23.76 -19.59 5.52
CA TYR A 423 22.42 -19.61 4.94
C TYR A 423 21.32 -19.67 5.99
N LEU A 424 21.42 -20.61 6.94
CA LEU A 424 20.46 -20.73 8.04
C LEU A 424 20.58 -19.53 8.98
N TYR A 425 21.81 -19.10 9.28
CA TYR A 425 22.06 -17.90 10.08
C TYR A 425 21.39 -16.67 9.47
N ALA A 426 21.60 -16.43 8.17
CA ALA A 426 21.00 -15.31 7.47
C ALA A 426 19.47 -15.39 7.42
N TRP A 427 18.90 -16.58 7.23
CA TRP A 427 17.44 -16.74 7.26
C TRP A 427 16.87 -16.40 8.64
N VAL A 428 17.41 -16.96 9.73
CA VAL A 428 16.91 -16.65 11.09
C VAL A 428 17.04 -15.16 11.39
N LEU A 429 18.21 -14.56 11.15
CA LEU A 429 18.44 -13.14 11.42
C LEU A 429 17.51 -12.24 10.61
N LEU A 430 17.39 -12.48 9.30
CA LEU A 430 16.56 -11.66 8.43
C LEU A 430 15.07 -11.91 8.67
N SER A 431 14.65 -13.09 9.12
CA SER A 431 13.28 -13.34 9.53
C SER A 431 12.91 -12.56 10.79
N ILE A 432 13.80 -12.46 11.78
CA ILE A 432 13.57 -11.61 12.96
C ILE A 432 13.37 -10.15 12.53
N PHE A 433 14.28 -9.61 11.72
CA PHE A 433 14.13 -8.24 11.21
C PHE A 433 12.89 -8.06 10.35
N ALA A 434 12.58 -9.00 9.46
CA ALA A 434 11.41 -8.88 8.59
C ALA A 434 10.11 -8.88 9.40
N ILE A 435 9.98 -9.76 10.39
CA ILE A 435 8.79 -9.84 11.27
C ILE A 435 8.66 -8.56 12.10
N ALA A 436 9.76 -8.07 12.69
CA ALA A 436 9.73 -6.83 13.47
C ALA A 436 9.42 -5.60 12.60
N TRP A 437 9.96 -5.56 11.38
CA TRP A 437 9.78 -4.47 10.44
C TRP A 437 8.34 -4.37 9.93
N ASN A 438 7.79 -5.49 9.46
CA ASN A 438 6.39 -5.61 9.11
C ASN A 438 5.89 -7.02 9.43
N ALA A 439 5.04 -7.13 10.45
CA ALA A 439 4.61 -8.41 10.99
C ALA A 439 3.96 -9.32 9.93
N SER A 440 3.06 -8.76 9.12
CA SER A 440 2.30 -9.50 8.11
C SER A 440 3.18 -10.00 6.96
N ILE A 441 3.95 -9.10 6.33
CA ILE A 441 4.82 -9.42 5.18
C ILE A 441 6.00 -10.27 5.65
N GLY A 442 6.61 -9.91 6.78
CA GLY A 442 7.77 -10.56 7.34
C GLY A 442 7.51 -11.98 7.80
N GLY A 443 6.40 -12.22 8.51
CA GLY A 443 5.97 -13.56 8.90
C GLY A 443 5.69 -14.45 7.68
N THR A 444 4.98 -13.88 6.70
CA THR A 444 4.70 -14.55 5.42
C THR A 444 5.99 -14.91 4.67
N ALA A 445 6.94 -13.98 4.59
CA ALA A 445 8.24 -14.21 3.96
C ALA A 445 9.04 -15.31 4.70
N ALA A 446 9.12 -15.26 6.03
CA ALA A 446 9.83 -16.27 6.80
C ALA A 446 9.32 -17.69 6.51
N LEU A 447 7.99 -17.86 6.47
CA LEU A 447 7.33 -19.13 6.14
C LEU A 447 7.54 -19.54 4.68
N ALA A 448 7.45 -18.61 3.73
CA ALA A 448 7.62 -18.89 2.31
C ALA A 448 9.02 -19.42 1.95
N PHE A 449 10.05 -18.94 2.64
CA PHE A 449 11.42 -19.40 2.41
C PHE A 449 11.81 -20.63 3.22
N LEU A 450 11.01 -21.03 4.22
CA LEU A 450 11.31 -22.15 5.10
C LEU A 450 11.58 -23.46 4.33
N PRO A 451 10.77 -23.88 3.33
CA PRO A 451 11.03 -25.12 2.60
C PRO A 451 12.37 -25.13 1.87
N LEU A 452 12.76 -23.99 1.27
CA LEU A 452 14.06 -23.85 0.59
C LEU A 452 15.22 -23.98 1.58
N VAL A 453 15.11 -23.33 2.74
CA VAL A 453 16.12 -23.37 3.81
C VAL A 453 16.24 -24.78 4.38
N LEU A 454 15.11 -25.43 4.64
CA LEU A 454 15.04 -26.82 5.09
C LEU A 454 15.71 -27.74 4.07
N CYS A 455 15.35 -27.69 2.78
CA CYS A 455 15.94 -28.54 1.75
C CYS A 455 17.45 -28.35 1.59
N ARG A 456 17.96 -27.13 1.77
CA ARG A 456 19.39 -26.80 1.61
C ARG A 456 20.21 -27.09 2.87
N SER A 457 19.59 -27.02 4.06
CA SER A 457 20.28 -27.08 5.35
C SER A 457 20.12 -28.42 6.08
N LEU A 458 18.94 -29.07 6.01
CA LEU A 458 18.66 -30.35 6.70
C LEU A 458 19.67 -31.47 6.38
N PRO A 459 20.04 -31.74 5.11
CA PRO A 459 20.92 -32.87 4.79
C PRO A 459 22.31 -32.80 5.44
N LYS A 460 22.68 -31.65 6.00
CA LYS A 460 24.00 -31.37 6.57
C LYS A 460 23.96 -30.83 7.99
N LEU A 461 22.80 -30.87 8.64
CA LEU A 461 22.61 -30.27 9.97
C LEU A 461 23.60 -30.84 11.01
N GLY A 462 23.85 -32.15 11.00
CA GLY A 462 24.80 -32.79 11.90
C GLY A 462 26.27 -32.39 11.66
N GLU A 463 26.69 -32.20 10.41
CA GLU A 463 28.02 -31.69 10.06
C GLU A 463 28.18 -30.22 10.48
N ASN A 464 27.16 -29.42 10.20
CA ASN A 464 27.08 -28.00 10.54
C ASN A 464 27.18 -27.76 12.06
N CYS A 465 26.46 -28.54 12.89
CA CYS A 465 26.51 -28.41 14.34
C CYS A 465 27.92 -28.66 14.89
N LYS A 466 28.62 -29.69 14.38
CA LYS A 466 30.01 -29.97 14.76
C LYS A 466 30.94 -28.82 14.39
N GLU A 467 30.78 -28.26 13.18
CA GLU A 467 31.58 -27.14 12.71
C GLU A 467 31.36 -25.87 13.54
N ILE A 468 30.11 -25.59 13.96
CA ILE A 468 29.79 -24.47 14.86
C ILE A 468 30.49 -24.64 16.20
N LEU A 469 30.42 -25.83 16.82
CA LEU A 469 31.01 -26.12 18.12
C LEU A 469 32.56 -26.05 18.12
N HIS A 470 33.21 -26.46 17.03
CA HIS A 470 34.68 -26.54 16.96
C HIS A 470 35.35 -25.25 16.46
N ARG A 471 34.58 -24.27 15.95
CA ARG A 471 35.11 -22.98 15.49
C ARG A 471 34.62 -21.84 16.39
N PRO A 472 35.47 -21.30 17.29
CA PRO A 472 35.05 -20.33 18.29
C PRO A 472 34.42 -19.06 17.67
N GLY A 473 34.96 -18.56 16.55
CA GLY A 473 34.39 -17.40 15.86
C GLY A 473 33.00 -17.63 15.26
N VAL A 474 32.67 -18.87 14.90
CA VAL A 474 31.33 -19.25 14.40
C VAL A 474 30.38 -19.44 15.59
N LEU A 475 30.85 -20.12 16.64
CA LEU A 475 30.10 -20.30 17.88
C LEU A 475 29.65 -18.97 18.49
N VAL A 476 30.55 -17.99 18.62
CA VAL A 476 30.23 -16.65 19.18
C VAL A 476 29.13 -15.96 18.38
N ARG A 477 29.16 -16.03 17.04
CA ARG A 477 28.11 -15.44 16.20
C ARG A 477 26.76 -16.12 16.40
N TRP A 478 26.73 -17.44 16.49
CA TRP A 478 25.48 -18.18 16.77
C TRP A 478 24.95 -17.94 18.17
N LEU A 479 25.82 -17.86 19.19
CA LEU A 479 25.41 -17.48 20.54
C LEU A 479 24.81 -16.07 20.57
N ALA A 480 25.44 -15.11 19.88
CA ALA A 480 24.88 -13.76 19.74
C ALA A 480 23.50 -13.77 19.07
N LEU A 481 23.31 -14.57 18.02
CA LEU A 481 22.02 -14.72 17.36
C LEU A 481 20.97 -15.37 18.27
N ILE A 482 21.35 -16.36 19.08
CA ILE A 482 20.45 -17.01 20.04
C ILE A 482 20.04 -16.01 21.13
N VAL A 483 20.99 -15.26 21.71
CA VAL A 483 20.70 -14.23 22.72
C VAL A 483 19.78 -13.15 22.12
N PHE A 484 20.07 -12.70 20.91
CA PHE A 484 19.22 -11.75 20.19
C PHE A 484 17.82 -12.31 19.94
N GLY A 485 17.71 -13.55 19.48
CA GLY A 485 16.44 -14.25 19.25
C GLY A 485 15.63 -14.42 20.53
N ILE A 486 16.25 -14.78 21.66
CA ILE A 486 15.60 -14.88 22.97
C ILE A 486 15.09 -13.50 23.42
N SER A 487 15.89 -12.46 23.24
CA SER A 487 15.53 -11.08 23.59
C SER A 487 14.36 -10.55 22.75
N PHE A 488 14.15 -11.10 21.55
CA PHE A 488 13.04 -10.74 20.67
C PHE A 488 11.72 -11.46 21.04
N ILE A 489 11.74 -12.53 21.84
CA ILE A 489 10.54 -13.33 22.17
C ILE A 489 9.41 -12.46 22.76
N PRO A 490 9.63 -11.57 23.73
CA PRO A 490 8.54 -10.76 24.29
C PRO A 490 7.85 -9.90 23.24
N LEU A 491 8.63 -9.23 22.39
CA LEU A 491 8.13 -8.42 21.28
C LEU A 491 7.38 -9.28 20.27
N PHE A 492 7.92 -10.45 19.92
CA PHE A 492 7.27 -11.40 19.02
C PHE A 492 5.90 -11.86 19.54
N LEU A 493 5.79 -12.13 20.85
CA LEU A 493 4.51 -12.52 21.45
C LEU A 493 3.48 -11.39 21.35
N GLN A 494 3.87 -10.14 21.58
CA GLN A 494 2.97 -8.99 21.43
C GLN A 494 2.54 -8.79 19.96
N ILE A 495 3.45 -8.98 19.01
CA ILE A 495 3.11 -8.98 17.58
C ILE A 495 2.08 -10.09 17.27
N VAL A 496 2.23 -11.28 17.83
CA VAL A 496 1.28 -12.38 17.63
C VAL A 496 -0.09 -12.08 18.24
N VAL A 497 -0.13 -11.47 19.43
CA VAL A 497 -1.39 -11.02 20.05
C VAL A 497 -2.06 -9.97 19.16
N TYR A 498 -1.33 -8.96 18.73
CA TYR A 498 -1.83 -7.94 17.81
C TYR A 498 -2.37 -8.55 16.51
N LEU A 499 -1.62 -9.46 15.88
CA LEU A 499 -2.09 -10.14 14.66
C LEU A 499 -3.33 -10.97 14.94
N LYS A 500 -3.40 -11.69 16.06
CA LYS A 500 -4.60 -12.46 16.44
C LYS A 500 -5.82 -11.53 16.55
N ASP A 501 -5.66 -10.39 17.21
CA ASP A 501 -6.72 -9.42 17.45
C ASP A 501 -7.16 -8.72 16.15
N ASN A 502 -6.26 -8.53 15.16
CA ASN A 502 -6.54 -7.79 13.92
C ASN A 502 -6.76 -8.63 12.64
N THR A 503 -6.36 -9.91 12.62
CA THR A 503 -6.43 -10.74 11.40
C THR A 503 -7.88 -11.03 10.99
N GLY A 504 -8.78 -11.19 11.97
CA GLY A 504 -10.22 -11.31 11.71
C GLY A 504 -10.74 -10.03 11.06
N THR A 505 -10.60 -8.89 11.75
CA THR A 505 -11.06 -7.58 11.27
C THR A 505 -10.52 -7.24 9.88
N THR A 506 -9.25 -7.50 9.57
CA THR A 506 -8.67 -7.14 8.26
C THR A 506 -9.27 -7.95 7.10
N LEU A 507 -9.54 -9.24 7.32
CA LEU A 507 -10.10 -10.14 6.29
C LEU A 507 -11.56 -9.80 5.96
N TYR A 508 -12.33 -9.41 6.97
CA TYR A 508 -13.76 -9.15 6.86
C TYR A 508 -14.08 -7.68 6.54
N VAL A 509 -13.33 -6.71 7.09
CA VAL A 509 -13.61 -5.27 6.92
C VAL A 509 -13.03 -4.68 5.65
N ASN A 510 -11.91 -5.20 5.13
CA ASN A 510 -11.23 -4.60 3.96
C ASN A 510 -11.32 -5.44 2.68
N GLY A 511 -12.23 -6.41 2.67
CA GLY A 511 -12.35 -7.40 1.60
C GLY A 511 -13.06 -6.85 0.36
N MET A 512 -12.41 -5.99 -0.42
CA MET A 512 -13.00 -5.53 -1.69
C MET A 512 -13.11 -6.66 -2.71
N ALA A 513 -14.20 -6.65 -3.47
CA ALA A 513 -14.46 -7.63 -4.50
C ALA A 513 -13.45 -7.51 -5.65
N MET A 514 -12.90 -8.63 -6.11
CA MET A 514 -11.91 -8.59 -7.21
C MET A 514 -12.53 -8.18 -8.54
N PHE A 515 -13.83 -8.43 -8.76
CA PHE A 515 -14.49 -8.27 -10.06
C PHE A 515 -15.64 -7.26 -10.06
N GLU A 516 -15.78 -6.41 -9.03
CA GLU A 516 -16.90 -5.49 -8.86
C GLU A 516 -17.09 -4.56 -10.06
N ASP A 517 -15.99 -4.08 -10.65
CA ASP A 517 -16.01 -3.14 -11.78
C ASP A 517 -15.98 -3.81 -13.18
N VAL A 518 -15.92 -5.15 -13.26
CA VAL A 518 -15.85 -5.87 -14.54
C VAL A 518 -17.26 -6.22 -15.01
N THR A 519 -17.97 -5.20 -15.51
CA THR A 519 -19.41 -5.24 -15.82
C THR A 519 -19.79 -6.01 -17.09
N ASP A 520 -18.85 -6.33 -17.99
CA ASP A 520 -19.16 -7.02 -19.26
C ASP A 520 -18.27 -8.25 -19.51
N ALA A 521 -18.89 -9.36 -19.93
CA ALA A 521 -18.23 -10.60 -20.33
C ALA A 521 -17.24 -10.38 -21.50
N ALA A 522 -17.50 -9.38 -22.35
CA ALA A 522 -16.60 -8.95 -23.41
C ALA A 522 -15.29 -8.32 -22.90
N GLY A 523 -15.31 -7.78 -21.67
CA GLY A 523 -14.15 -7.26 -20.94
C GLY A 523 -13.09 -8.31 -20.57
N TYR A 524 -13.50 -9.58 -20.46
CA TYR A 524 -12.63 -10.72 -20.20
C TYR A 524 -11.91 -11.23 -21.47
N LEU A 525 -12.22 -10.69 -22.66
CA LEU A 525 -11.66 -11.09 -23.95
C LEU A 525 -10.56 -10.13 -24.44
N LEU A 526 -9.86 -10.52 -25.51
CA LEU A 526 -8.74 -9.79 -26.11
C LEU A 526 -8.98 -8.27 -26.31
N PRO A 527 -10.20 -7.78 -26.64
CA PRO A 527 -10.49 -6.34 -26.74
C PRO A 527 -10.51 -5.60 -25.39
N GLY A 528 -11.04 -6.22 -24.32
CA GLY A 528 -11.01 -5.65 -22.95
C GLY A 528 -9.61 -5.66 -22.35
N LEU A 529 -8.81 -6.68 -22.67
CA LEU A 529 -7.36 -6.76 -22.40
C LEU A 529 -6.54 -5.64 -23.09
N MET A 530 -7.10 -4.97 -24.09
CA MET A 530 -6.49 -3.84 -24.80
C MET A 530 -7.03 -2.47 -24.35
N GLY A 531 -7.96 -2.42 -23.40
CA GLY A 531 -8.47 -1.18 -22.77
C GLY A 531 -8.02 -1.03 -21.30
N GLU A 532 -8.72 -0.21 -20.52
CA GLU A 532 -8.45 0.02 -19.09
C GLU A 532 -8.55 -1.26 -18.24
N GLN A 533 -9.33 -2.26 -18.67
CA GLN A 533 -9.43 -3.55 -17.99
C GLN A 533 -8.19 -4.45 -18.21
N GLY A 534 -7.37 -4.16 -19.23
CA GLY A 534 -6.13 -4.90 -19.50
C GLY A 534 -5.05 -4.71 -18.43
N THR A 535 -4.94 -3.51 -17.86
CA THR A 535 -4.03 -3.24 -16.74
C THR A 535 -4.46 -3.99 -15.48
N PHE A 536 -5.77 -4.07 -15.21
CA PHE A 536 -6.34 -4.89 -14.15
C PHE A 536 -5.94 -6.37 -14.28
N PHE A 537 -6.17 -7.01 -15.43
CA PHE A 537 -5.87 -8.44 -15.60
C PHE A 537 -4.38 -8.73 -15.49
N ILE A 538 -3.54 -7.87 -16.05
CA ILE A 538 -2.08 -8.09 -16.03
C ILE A 538 -1.50 -7.75 -14.66
N GLY A 539 -2.01 -6.74 -13.95
CA GLY A 539 -1.65 -6.47 -12.55
C GLY A 539 -2.02 -7.63 -11.62
N THR A 540 -3.24 -8.16 -11.80
CA THR A 540 -3.83 -9.22 -10.97
C THR A 540 -3.22 -10.60 -11.23
N PHE A 541 -3.09 -11.02 -12.49
CA PHE A 541 -2.64 -12.37 -12.85
C PHE A 541 -1.23 -12.44 -13.43
N GLY A 542 -0.57 -11.29 -13.67
CA GLY A 542 0.76 -11.24 -14.27
C GLY A 542 1.83 -12.01 -13.48
N PHE A 543 1.66 -12.15 -12.16
CA PHE A 543 2.54 -12.96 -11.32
C PHE A 543 2.61 -14.44 -11.76
N LEU A 544 1.60 -14.96 -12.47
CA LEU A 544 1.62 -16.33 -13.01
C LEU A 544 2.64 -16.54 -14.14
N LEU A 545 3.04 -15.48 -14.84
CA LEU A 545 4.01 -15.56 -15.94
C LEU A 545 5.41 -16.02 -15.47
N PRO A 546 6.03 -15.40 -14.42
CA PRO A 546 7.22 -15.93 -13.75
C PRO A 546 7.15 -17.43 -13.41
N LEU A 547 6.00 -17.88 -12.89
CA LEU A 547 5.79 -19.27 -12.50
C LEU A 547 5.86 -20.21 -13.70
N LEU A 548 5.22 -19.85 -14.81
CA LEU A 548 5.30 -20.60 -16.08
C LEU A 548 6.71 -20.64 -16.65
N VAL A 549 7.45 -19.53 -16.59
CA VAL A 549 8.84 -19.48 -17.07
C VAL A 549 9.73 -20.41 -16.24
N CYS A 550 9.63 -20.38 -14.91
CA CYS A 550 10.36 -21.30 -14.04
C CYS A 550 9.98 -22.77 -14.30
N LEU A 551 8.69 -23.06 -14.52
CA LEU A 551 8.20 -24.40 -14.85
C LEU A 551 8.78 -24.91 -16.17
N TYR A 552 8.84 -24.08 -17.20
CA TYR A 552 9.45 -24.40 -18.49
C TYR A 552 10.91 -24.87 -18.33
N PHE A 553 11.73 -24.15 -17.56
CA PHE A 553 13.12 -24.56 -17.30
C PHE A 553 13.23 -25.77 -16.37
N ALA A 554 12.30 -25.91 -15.41
CA ALA A 554 12.23 -27.09 -14.55
C ALA A 554 11.99 -28.37 -15.37
N LEU A 555 11.07 -28.32 -16.33
CA LEU A 555 10.76 -29.44 -17.23
C LEU A 555 11.93 -29.78 -18.16
N LYS A 556 12.77 -28.80 -18.53
CA LYS A 556 14.04 -29.02 -19.25
C LYS A 556 15.15 -29.67 -18.41
N LYS A 557 14.92 -29.88 -17.11
CA LYS A 557 15.89 -30.43 -16.14
C LYS A 557 17.17 -29.61 -16.00
N GLU A 558 17.04 -28.29 -16.10
CA GLU A 558 18.13 -27.40 -15.75
C GLU A 558 18.46 -27.51 -14.25
N LYS A 559 19.74 -27.38 -13.91
CA LYS A 559 20.34 -27.94 -12.66
C LYS A 559 19.79 -27.35 -11.35
N ARG A 560 18.86 -26.39 -11.38
CA ARG A 560 18.24 -25.71 -10.22
C ARG A 560 16.79 -25.22 -10.44
N ALA A 561 16.29 -25.26 -11.67
CA ALA A 561 15.01 -24.67 -12.04
C ALA A 561 13.81 -25.31 -11.32
N ALA A 562 13.87 -26.62 -11.02
CA ALA A 562 12.83 -27.30 -10.25
C ALA A 562 12.72 -26.77 -8.82
N GLY A 563 13.84 -26.47 -8.16
CA GLY A 563 13.83 -25.89 -6.81
C GLY A 563 13.32 -24.45 -6.81
N GLN A 564 13.68 -23.66 -7.83
CA GLN A 564 13.18 -22.29 -8.02
C GLN A 564 11.67 -22.28 -8.27
N PHE A 565 11.17 -23.15 -9.16
CA PHE A 565 9.74 -23.31 -9.41
C PHE A 565 8.98 -23.68 -8.13
N MET A 566 9.45 -24.69 -7.38
CA MET A 566 8.79 -25.10 -6.14
C MET A 566 8.81 -24.00 -5.07
N THR A 567 9.91 -23.25 -4.96
CA THR A 567 9.99 -22.11 -4.03
C THR A 567 8.99 -21.03 -4.44
N LEU A 568 8.96 -20.67 -5.73
CA LEU A 568 8.06 -19.66 -6.25
C LEU A 568 6.59 -20.04 -6.06
N LEU A 569 6.25 -21.30 -6.33
CA LEU A 569 4.91 -21.86 -6.12
C LEU A 569 4.48 -21.75 -4.65
N ILE A 570 5.34 -22.11 -3.71
CA ILE A 570 5.04 -22.03 -2.27
C ILE A 570 4.93 -20.56 -1.85
N CYS A 571 5.84 -19.70 -2.30
CA CYS A 571 5.75 -18.26 -2.04
C CYS A 571 4.40 -17.71 -2.51
N TYR A 572 3.92 -18.10 -3.69
CA TYR A 572 2.64 -17.64 -4.21
C TYR A 572 1.50 -18.12 -3.32
N LEU A 573 1.43 -19.41 -3.02
CA LEU A 573 0.36 -19.97 -2.20
C LEU A 573 0.23 -19.31 -0.82
N ILE A 574 1.35 -18.88 -0.21
CA ILE A 574 1.33 -18.20 1.09
C ILE A 574 1.04 -16.70 0.93
N LEU A 575 1.65 -16.02 -0.05
CA LEU A 575 1.48 -14.57 -0.27
C LEU A 575 0.11 -14.20 -0.85
N VAL A 576 -0.65 -15.15 -1.40
CA VAL A 576 -2.00 -14.89 -1.94
C VAL A 576 -2.91 -14.26 -0.90
N ASN A 577 -2.89 -14.75 0.34
CA ASN A 577 -3.72 -14.18 1.39
C ASN A 577 -3.31 -12.73 1.67
N TYR A 578 -2.02 -12.42 1.64
CA TYR A 578 -1.57 -11.04 1.86
C TYR A 578 -1.97 -10.10 0.70
N ALA A 579 -1.84 -10.56 -0.54
CA ALA A 579 -2.01 -9.72 -1.73
C ALA A 579 -3.45 -9.58 -2.21
N PHE A 580 -4.30 -10.59 -1.99
CA PHE A 580 -5.64 -10.63 -2.56
C PHE A 580 -6.77 -10.50 -1.53
N VAL A 581 -6.49 -10.57 -0.22
CA VAL A 581 -7.52 -10.32 0.82
C VAL A 581 -8.02 -8.89 0.78
N ARG A 582 -7.11 -7.92 0.60
CA ARG A 582 -7.47 -6.53 0.36
C ARG A 582 -7.07 -6.18 -1.07
N PHE A 583 -8.06 -6.22 -1.97
CA PHE A 583 -7.86 -6.01 -3.39
C PHE A 583 -8.01 -4.51 -3.73
N ASP A 584 -7.12 -3.67 -3.18
CA ASP A 584 -7.04 -2.23 -3.49
C ASP A 584 -6.54 -2.04 -4.93
N GLU A 585 -7.43 -2.14 -5.92
CA GLU A 585 -7.12 -2.00 -7.37
C GLU A 585 -5.99 -2.94 -7.84
N GLY A 586 -5.77 -4.05 -7.13
CA GLY A 586 -4.67 -4.98 -7.41
C GLY A 586 -3.26 -4.47 -7.09
N GLY A 587 -3.07 -3.36 -6.38
CA GLY A 587 -1.74 -2.77 -6.11
C GLY A 587 -0.76 -3.73 -5.41
N ARG A 588 -1.20 -4.49 -4.41
CA ARG A 588 -0.36 -5.53 -3.76
C ARG A 588 -0.04 -6.70 -4.70
N ALA A 589 -0.99 -7.10 -5.54
CA ALA A 589 -0.81 -8.15 -6.53
C ALA A 589 0.18 -7.70 -7.62
N LEU A 590 0.10 -6.44 -8.07
CA LEU A 590 1.05 -5.81 -8.96
C LEU A 590 2.46 -5.82 -8.36
N VAL A 591 2.59 -5.53 -7.05
CA VAL A 591 3.88 -5.59 -6.38
C VAL A 591 4.51 -6.97 -6.46
N LEU A 592 3.71 -8.03 -6.21
CA LEU A 592 4.16 -9.41 -6.37
C LEU A 592 4.51 -9.72 -7.84
N THR A 593 3.64 -9.34 -8.78
CA THR A 593 3.84 -9.53 -10.23
C THR A 593 5.19 -8.99 -10.68
N ILE A 594 5.49 -7.73 -10.35
CA ILE A 594 6.75 -7.08 -10.73
C ILE A 594 7.91 -7.75 -9.97
N PHE A 595 7.80 -7.94 -8.66
CA PHE A 595 8.86 -8.54 -7.85
C PHE A 595 9.30 -9.92 -8.36
N PHE A 596 8.37 -10.84 -8.61
CA PHE A 596 8.68 -12.18 -9.10
C PHE A 596 9.08 -12.22 -10.57
N SER A 597 8.69 -11.22 -11.34
CA SER A 597 9.21 -11.04 -12.68
C SER A 597 10.67 -10.55 -12.65
N ILE A 598 11.07 -9.74 -11.65
CA ILE A 598 12.47 -9.30 -11.45
C ILE A 598 13.34 -10.54 -11.19
N LEU A 599 12.86 -11.45 -10.34
CA LEU A 599 13.49 -12.75 -10.09
C LEU A 599 13.74 -13.50 -11.40
N THR A 600 12.69 -13.63 -12.20
CA THR A 600 12.72 -14.45 -13.42
C THR A 600 13.67 -13.85 -14.46
N VAL A 601 13.63 -12.53 -14.65
CA VAL A 601 14.60 -11.79 -15.48
C VAL A 601 16.02 -12.04 -14.99
N SER A 602 16.26 -11.96 -13.68
CA SER A 602 17.57 -12.18 -13.08
C SER A 602 18.11 -13.59 -13.35
N VAL A 603 17.26 -14.61 -13.20
CA VAL A 603 17.60 -16.01 -13.49
C VAL A 603 17.83 -16.24 -14.99
N LEU A 604 16.99 -15.67 -15.85
CA LEU A 604 17.13 -15.74 -17.32
C LEU A 604 18.45 -15.15 -17.80
N LEU A 605 18.84 -13.98 -17.27
CA LEU A 605 20.10 -13.31 -17.59
C LEU A 605 21.29 -14.11 -17.07
N TYR A 606 21.22 -14.56 -15.82
CA TYR A 606 22.36 -15.14 -15.10
C TYR A 606 22.58 -16.62 -15.39
N GLU A 607 21.54 -17.45 -15.28
CA GLU A 607 21.67 -18.90 -15.39
C GLU A 607 21.53 -19.38 -16.83
N HIS A 608 20.62 -18.79 -17.59
CA HIS A 608 20.24 -19.29 -18.92
C HIS A 608 20.82 -18.47 -20.09
N LYS A 609 21.41 -17.29 -19.81
CA LYS A 609 21.95 -16.35 -20.81
C LYS A 609 20.94 -15.97 -21.91
N LYS A 610 19.65 -15.91 -21.57
CA LYS A 610 18.54 -15.61 -22.49
C LYS A 610 18.20 -14.13 -22.47
N TRP A 611 19.16 -13.30 -22.91
CA TRP A 611 19.07 -11.84 -22.90
C TRP A 611 17.80 -11.28 -23.53
N LEU A 612 17.34 -11.89 -24.63
CA LEU A 612 16.15 -11.40 -25.32
C LEU A 612 14.85 -11.65 -24.56
N MET A 613 14.66 -12.86 -24.01
CA MET A 613 13.50 -13.14 -23.15
C MET A 613 13.51 -12.28 -21.88
N ALA A 614 14.70 -12.05 -21.32
CA ALA A 614 14.88 -11.14 -20.20
C ALA A 614 14.54 -9.68 -20.57
N LEU A 615 14.89 -9.23 -21.78
CA LEU A 615 14.51 -7.92 -22.29
C LEU A 615 13.01 -7.82 -22.53
N THR A 616 12.35 -8.81 -23.15
CA THR A 616 10.91 -8.79 -23.39
C THR A 616 10.12 -8.79 -22.08
N LEU A 617 10.50 -9.66 -21.13
CA LEU A 617 9.90 -9.69 -19.80
C LEU A 617 10.18 -8.38 -19.04
N GLY A 618 11.42 -7.88 -19.09
CA GLY A 618 11.78 -6.59 -18.50
C GLY A 618 11.01 -5.41 -19.09
N SER A 619 10.77 -5.38 -20.40
CA SER A 619 9.97 -4.33 -21.06
C SER A 619 8.49 -4.40 -20.68
N LEU A 620 7.92 -5.61 -20.59
CA LEU A 620 6.55 -5.81 -20.08
C LEU A 620 6.43 -5.33 -18.64
N MET A 621 7.44 -5.59 -17.81
CA MET A 621 7.46 -5.13 -16.43
C MET A 621 7.60 -3.62 -16.30
N LEU A 622 8.45 -3.01 -17.14
CA LEU A 622 8.58 -1.55 -17.19
C LEU A 622 7.24 -0.91 -17.55
N TRP A 623 6.48 -1.53 -18.47
CA TRP A 623 5.12 -1.14 -18.82
C TRP A 623 4.16 -1.28 -17.64
N LEU A 624 4.17 -2.40 -16.93
CA LEU A 624 3.33 -2.60 -15.75
C LEU A 624 3.68 -1.69 -14.57
N SER A 625 4.91 -1.21 -14.53
CA SER A 625 5.35 -0.24 -13.53
C SER A 625 5.10 1.21 -13.95
N GLN A 626 4.40 1.49 -15.06
CA GLN A 626 4.26 2.88 -15.58
C GLN A 626 3.47 3.84 -14.67
N ASP A 627 2.63 3.33 -13.77
CA ASP A 627 1.99 4.17 -12.72
C ASP A 627 2.95 4.52 -11.58
N ALA A 628 4.09 3.84 -11.51
CA ALA A 628 5.19 4.30 -10.68
C ALA A 628 5.95 5.40 -11.45
N PRO A 629 6.46 6.45 -10.76
CA PRO A 629 7.27 7.50 -11.35
C PRO A 629 8.64 6.96 -11.80
N LEU A 630 8.68 6.03 -12.77
CA LEU A 630 9.93 5.58 -13.37
C LEU A 630 10.52 6.70 -14.23
N ILE A 631 9.69 7.63 -14.73
CA ILE A 631 10.07 8.52 -15.84
C ILE A 631 9.57 9.96 -15.64
N THR A 632 8.73 10.22 -14.64
CA THR A 632 8.61 11.57 -14.05
C THR A 632 9.82 11.80 -13.14
N ALA A 633 11.00 11.89 -13.76
CA ALA A 633 12.13 12.48 -13.09
C ALA A 633 11.81 13.96 -12.94
N ASP A 634 11.20 14.33 -11.81
CA ASP A 634 11.45 15.64 -11.25
C ASP A 634 12.96 15.79 -11.23
N SER A 635 13.49 16.58 -12.17
CA SER A 635 14.92 16.59 -12.45
C SER A 635 15.66 16.91 -11.15
N LEU A 636 16.78 16.24 -10.90
CA LEU A 636 17.72 16.70 -9.87
C LEU A 636 18.00 18.19 -10.15
N CYS A 637 17.65 19.08 -9.21
CA CYS A 637 17.64 20.54 -9.37
C CYS A 637 16.41 21.18 -10.05
N MET A 638 15.25 20.52 -10.15
CA MET A 638 14.02 21.24 -10.47
C MET A 638 13.69 22.29 -9.41
N ILE A 639 12.96 23.31 -9.83
CA ILE A 639 12.31 24.25 -8.93
C ILE A 639 10.85 23.83 -8.97
N LYS A 640 10.32 23.33 -7.86
CA LYS A 640 8.93 22.88 -7.78
C LYS A 640 8.02 24.11 -7.66
N GLU A 641 7.07 24.23 -8.56
CA GLU A 641 6.07 25.30 -8.48
C GLU A 641 5.09 24.99 -7.35
N VAL A 642 4.78 26.01 -6.56
CA VAL A 642 3.76 25.96 -5.52
C VAL A 642 2.63 26.89 -5.95
N PRO A 643 1.41 26.35 -6.14
CA PRO A 643 0.31 27.12 -6.67
C PRO A 643 -0.14 28.21 -5.70
N ALA A 644 -0.78 29.25 -6.23
CA ALA A 644 -1.35 30.33 -5.42
C ALA A 644 -2.56 29.88 -4.59
N SER A 645 -3.32 28.92 -5.09
CA SER A 645 -4.48 28.33 -4.43
C SER A 645 -4.63 26.86 -4.83
N VAL A 646 -5.31 26.09 -3.99
CA VAL A 646 -5.72 24.71 -4.28
C VAL A 646 -7.23 24.65 -4.15
N ASP A 647 -7.90 24.00 -5.10
CA ASP A 647 -9.34 23.81 -5.02
C ASP A 647 -9.66 22.81 -3.90
N THR A 648 -10.60 23.18 -3.02
CA THR A 648 -11.07 22.35 -1.90
C THR A 648 -12.60 22.33 -1.88
N THR A 649 -13.18 21.27 -1.34
CA THR A 649 -14.64 21.12 -1.25
C THR A 649 -15.10 21.40 0.16
N ILE A 650 -15.87 22.46 0.37
CA ILE A 650 -16.46 22.81 1.67
C ILE A 650 -17.98 22.86 1.50
N GLY A 651 -18.70 22.04 2.28
CA GLY A 651 -20.16 21.95 2.20
C GLY A 651 -20.66 21.56 0.80
N GLY A 652 -19.93 20.69 0.09
CA GLY A 652 -20.26 20.23 -1.26
C GLY A 652 -20.02 21.26 -2.38
N LYS A 653 -19.37 22.40 -2.08
CA LYS A 653 -18.99 23.41 -3.08
C LYS A 653 -17.48 23.46 -3.22
N GLU A 654 -16.99 23.48 -4.45
CA GLU A 654 -15.58 23.74 -4.75
C GLU A 654 -15.27 25.22 -4.51
N ILE A 655 -14.26 25.48 -3.68
CA ILE A 655 -13.78 26.81 -3.30
C ILE A 655 -12.26 26.80 -3.45
N ALA A 656 -11.70 27.86 -4.04
CA ALA A 656 -10.24 28.03 -4.09
C ALA A 656 -9.71 28.41 -2.70
N ASP A 657 -8.90 27.54 -2.09
CA ASP A 657 -8.23 27.80 -0.81
C ASP A 657 -6.85 28.42 -1.05
N PRO A 658 -6.57 29.65 -0.58
CA PRO A 658 -5.28 30.28 -0.77
C PRO A 658 -4.17 29.49 -0.08
N VAL A 659 -3.05 29.30 -0.78
CA VAL A 659 -1.84 28.70 -0.20
C VAL A 659 -0.99 29.82 0.40
N VAL A 660 -0.65 29.71 1.67
CA VAL A 660 0.16 30.70 2.40
C VAL A 660 1.50 30.10 2.84
N TYR A 661 2.55 30.91 2.85
CA TYR A 661 3.85 30.53 3.41
C TYR A 661 3.90 30.83 4.91
N VAL A 662 4.27 29.84 5.70
CA VAL A 662 4.23 29.89 7.17
C VAL A 662 5.61 29.52 7.73
N THR A 663 6.07 30.29 8.71
CA THR A 663 7.31 30.05 9.47
C THR A 663 7.03 29.78 10.94
N ASP A 664 6.03 30.48 11.49
CA ASP A 664 5.46 30.28 12.81
C ASP A 664 3.96 30.59 12.74
N ALA A 665 3.13 29.68 13.24
CA ALA A 665 1.68 29.85 13.32
C ALA A 665 1.13 29.58 14.72
N GLY A 666 1.99 29.49 15.74
CA GLY A 666 1.60 29.06 17.09
C GLY A 666 1.30 27.56 17.21
N ILE A 667 1.71 26.75 16.24
CA ILE A 667 1.58 25.28 16.25
C ILE A 667 2.97 24.67 16.43
N SER A 668 3.21 24.04 17.59
CA SER A 668 4.54 23.63 18.07
C SER A 668 5.39 22.87 17.05
N ASN A 669 4.81 21.85 16.40
CA ASN A 669 5.56 20.92 15.55
C ASN A 669 5.12 20.95 14.08
N MET A 670 4.48 22.03 13.61
CA MET A 670 4.12 22.14 12.20
C MET A 670 5.36 22.28 11.30
N GLY A 671 6.27 23.19 11.68
CA GLY A 671 7.47 23.56 10.92
C GLY A 671 7.23 24.64 9.86
N THR A 672 8.24 24.87 9.02
CA THR A 672 8.25 25.93 8.00
C THR A 672 7.92 25.38 6.60
N GLY A 673 6.94 25.98 5.93
CA GLY A 673 6.51 25.54 4.60
C GLY A 673 5.26 26.25 4.12
N PHE A 674 4.57 25.65 3.15
CA PHE A 674 3.31 26.16 2.63
C PHE A 674 2.12 25.40 3.24
N VAL A 675 1.04 26.09 3.53
CA VAL A 675 -0.19 25.53 4.12
C VAL A 675 -1.40 26.13 3.41
N GLN A 676 -2.47 25.36 3.25
CA GLN A 676 -3.75 25.90 2.78
C GLN A 676 -4.38 26.78 3.87
N GLY A 677 -5.04 27.87 3.49
CA GLY A 677 -5.57 28.88 4.41
C GLY A 677 -6.62 28.31 5.37
N ASN A 678 -7.61 27.56 4.88
CA ASN A 678 -8.64 26.98 5.76
C ASN A 678 -8.05 25.93 6.70
N THR A 679 -7.08 25.16 6.20
CA THR A 679 -6.34 24.19 7.02
C THR A 679 -5.59 24.88 8.15
N LEU A 680 -4.87 25.95 7.84
CA LEU A 680 -4.11 26.72 8.83
C LEU A 680 -5.04 27.28 9.90
N GLN A 681 -6.15 27.90 9.50
CA GLN A 681 -7.15 28.44 10.43
C GLN A 681 -7.73 27.34 11.33
N SER A 682 -8.04 26.18 10.75
CA SER A 682 -8.56 25.05 11.50
C SER A 682 -7.57 24.53 12.54
N LEU A 683 -6.29 24.38 12.18
CA LEU A 683 -5.25 23.95 13.12
C LEU A 683 -5.03 24.98 14.23
N GLN A 684 -5.11 26.28 13.92
CA GLN A 684 -5.04 27.34 14.91
C GLN A 684 -6.21 27.29 15.90
N ASN A 685 -7.42 27.02 15.41
CA ASN A 685 -8.60 26.87 16.27
C ASN A 685 -8.45 25.67 17.22
N ILE A 686 -7.94 24.53 16.75
CA ILE A 686 -7.62 23.37 17.60
C ILE A 686 -6.55 23.76 18.63
N GLY A 687 -5.49 24.45 18.21
CA GLY A 687 -4.43 24.94 19.09
C GLY A 687 -4.97 25.81 20.23
N THR A 688 -5.89 26.72 19.94
CA THR A 688 -6.56 27.57 20.94
C THR A 688 -7.31 26.74 21.99
N VAL A 689 -8.12 25.77 21.55
CA VAL A 689 -8.87 24.89 22.46
C VAL A 689 -7.92 24.05 23.32
N LEU A 690 -6.92 23.41 22.72
CA LEU A 690 -5.97 22.56 23.44
C LEU A 690 -5.10 23.35 24.43
N GLN A 691 -4.76 24.60 24.11
CA GLN A 691 -3.99 25.47 25.00
C GLN A 691 -4.81 25.93 26.21
N ALA A 692 -6.12 26.17 26.03
CA ALA A 692 -7.02 26.59 27.10
C ALA A 692 -7.44 25.42 28.00
N GLU A 693 -7.79 24.28 27.41
CA GLU A 693 -8.43 23.19 28.16
C GLU A 693 -7.46 22.10 28.62
N VAL A 694 -6.37 21.84 27.88
CA VAL A 694 -5.41 20.76 28.17
C VAL A 694 -4.13 21.34 28.78
N THR A 695 -4.26 21.83 30.00
CA THR A 695 -3.16 22.36 30.83
C THR A 695 -2.33 21.23 31.46
N GLU A 696 -1.24 21.57 32.15
CA GLU A 696 -0.40 20.58 32.83
C GLU A 696 -1.22 19.68 33.77
N GLY A 697 -1.10 18.35 33.60
CA GLY A 697 -1.83 17.34 34.36
C GLY A 697 -3.21 16.97 33.80
N LYS A 698 -3.76 17.73 32.85
CA LYS A 698 -5.00 17.37 32.15
C LYS A 698 -4.72 16.51 30.93
N THR A 699 -5.61 15.56 30.66
CA THR A 699 -5.49 14.60 29.57
C THR A 699 -6.46 14.90 28.43
N TRP A 700 -6.21 14.30 27.27
CA TRP A 700 -7.04 14.49 26.09
C TRP A 700 -7.20 13.18 25.33
N LEU A 701 -8.20 13.15 24.47
CA LEU A 701 -8.48 12.06 23.56
C LEU A 701 -8.75 12.64 22.17
N ASP A 702 -8.05 12.12 21.15
CA ASP A 702 -8.33 12.48 19.76
C ASP A 702 -9.24 11.44 19.09
N ALA A 703 -10.49 11.82 18.81
CA ALA A 703 -11.47 11.03 18.10
C ALA A 703 -11.79 11.62 16.70
N THR A 704 -10.97 12.54 16.19
CA THR A 704 -11.11 13.13 14.85
C THR A 704 -10.64 12.24 13.71
N ASN A 705 -9.98 11.12 14.04
CA ASN A 705 -9.14 10.32 13.13
C ASN A 705 -7.91 11.06 12.55
N ALA A 706 -7.63 12.31 12.92
CA ALA A 706 -6.43 13.01 12.49
C ALA A 706 -5.24 12.69 13.41
N VAL A 707 -4.69 11.49 13.28
CA VAL A 707 -3.57 10.95 14.10
C VAL A 707 -2.39 11.94 14.22
N ALA A 708 -2.12 12.72 13.18
CA ALA A 708 -1.08 13.74 13.17
C ALA A 708 -1.28 14.89 14.18
N ASN A 709 -2.49 15.13 14.71
CA ASN A 709 -2.73 16.18 15.73
C ASN A 709 -1.86 15.97 16.96
N ALA A 710 -1.74 14.73 17.44
CA ALA A 710 -0.87 14.41 18.58
C ALA A 710 0.59 14.81 18.31
N VAL A 711 1.05 14.73 17.06
CA VAL A 711 2.39 15.18 16.67
C VAL A 711 2.46 16.70 16.56
N LEU A 712 1.51 17.32 15.85
CA LEU A 712 1.45 18.77 15.60
C LEU A 712 1.42 19.57 16.91
N PHE A 713 0.67 19.11 17.90
CA PHE A 713 0.50 19.76 19.21
C PHE A 713 1.35 19.14 20.33
N ASP A 714 2.26 18.23 19.99
CA ASP A 714 3.15 17.49 20.91
C ASP A 714 2.41 16.92 22.14
N ARG A 715 1.38 16.11 21.89
CA ARG A 715 0.54 15.51 22.92
C ARG A 715 0.76 14.00 23.03
N GLU A 716 0.54 13.48 24.24
CA GLU A 716 0.56 12.05 24.50
C GLU A 716 -0.65 11.38 23.82
N CYS A 717 -0.43 10.23 23.19
CA CYS A 717 -1.52 9.36 22.72
C CYS A 717 -1.82 8.33 23.80
N PHE A 718 -3.00 8.37 24.40
CA PHE A 718 -3.38 7.47 25.49
C PHE A 718 -3.91 6.12 25.04
N PHE A 719 -4.07 5.91 23.73
CA PHE A 719 -4.43 4.61 23.20
C PHE A 719 -3.21 3.75 22.90
N PRO A 720 -3.33 2.42 23.03
CA PRO A 720 -2.34 1.51 22.50
C PRO A 720 -2.43 1.45 20.97
N PHE A 721 -3.58 1.84 20.40
CA PHE A 721 -3.85 1.91 18.97
C PHE A 721 -3.77 3.37 18.49
N THR A 722 -3.30 3.60 17.27
CA THR A 722 -2.99 4.96 16.78
C THR A 722 -4.22 5.85 16.53
N SER A 723 -5.43 5.29 16.41
CA SER A 723 -6.66 6.04 16.15
C SER A 723 -7.90 5.26 16.59
N VAL A 724 -8.99 5.99 16.86
CA VAL A 724 -10.32 5.42 17.12
C VAL A 724 -10.85 4.62 15.94
N TYR A 725 -10.58 5.06 14.70
CA TYR A 725 -10.92 4.33 13.48
C TYR A 725 -10.40 2.89 13.46
N ASN A 726 -9.27 2.63 14.12
CA ASN A 726 -8.65 1.30 14.20
C ASN A 726 -9.24 0.43 15.33
N ILE A 727 -10.05 0.98 16.24
CA ILE A 727 -10.64 0.27 17.40
C ILE A 727 -12.02 -0.27 17.05
N SER A 728 -12.14 -1.00 15.93
CA SER A 728 -13.45 -1.41 15.41
C SER A 728 -13.99 -2.73 15.97
N ASN A 729 -13.14 -3.59 16.53
CA ASN A 729 -13.60 -4.84 17.12
C ASN A 729 -13.72 -4.76 18.65
N ARG A 730 -14.59 -5.60 19.19
CA ARG A 730 -14.88 -5.69 20.63
C ARG A 730 -13.64 -5.79 21.51
N THR A 731 -12.73 -6.71 21.20
CA THR A 731 -11.52 -6.94 22.01
C THR A 731 -10.61 -5.70 22.06
N MET A 732 -10.54 -4.92 20.98
CA MET A 732 -9.78 -3.67 20.96
C MET A 732 -10.50 -2.57 21.75
N GLN A 733 -11.83 -2.49 21.66
CA GLN A 733 -12.64 -1.54 22.43
C GLN A 733 -12.55 -1.82 23.94
N GLU A 734 -12.70 -3.07 24.38
CA GLU A 734 -12.55 -3.46 25.79
C GLU A 734 -11.16 -3.10 26.35
N LYS A 735 -10.09 -3.33 25.57
CA LYS A 735 -8.73 -2.91 25.96
C LYS A 735 -8.60 -1.39 26.06
N ALA A 736 -9.19 -0.65 25.14
CA ALA A 736 -9.18 0.81 25.16
C ALA A 736 -9.94 1.34 26.40
N ILE A 737 -11.10 0.76 26.72
CA ILE A 737 -11.89 1.13 27.91
C ILE A 737 -11.10 0.87 29.19
N VAL A 738 -10.46 -0.31 29.33
CA VAL A 738 -9.61 -0.62 30.49
C VAL A 738 -8.48 0.38 30.66
N GLN A 739 -7.87 0.84 29.56
CA GLN A 739 -6.80 1.83 29.64
C GLN A 739 -7.32 3.24 29.98
N LEU A 740 -8.49 3.63 29.47
CA LEU A 740 -9.09 4.92 29.78
C LEU A 740 -9.72 4.96 31.18
N SER A 741 -10.12 3.84 31.75
CA SER A 741 -10.67 3.79 33.11
C SER A 741 -9.62 4.08 34.18
N GLU A 742 -8.34 3.84 33.89
CA GLU A 742 -7.23 4.23 34.78
C GLU A 742 -6.98 5.74 34.77
N ASN A 743 -7.23 6.41 33.63
CA ASN A 743 -7.05 7.85 33.47
C ASN A 743 -7.99 8.43 32.40
N LEU A 744 -9.18 8.83 32.83
CA LEU A 744 -10.22 9.37 31.95
C LEU A 744 -9.78 10.70 31.32
N PRO A 745 -10.05 10.92 30.01
CA PRO A 745 -9.69 12.16 29.32
C PRO A 745 -10.45 13.36 29.90
N ASP A 746 -9.80 14.51 30.01
CA ASP A 746 -10.51 15.75 30.36
C ASP A 746 -11.19 16.39 29.15
N LEU A 747 -10.59 16.21 27.97
CA LEU A 747 -11.10 16.69 26.68
C LEU A 747 -11.13 15.57 25.63
N ILE A 748 -12.23 15.44 24.89
CA ILE A 748 -12.32 14.57 23.70
C ILE A 748 -12.52 15.45 22.48
N LEU A 749 -11.54 15.47 21.57
CA LEU A 749 -11.62 16.21 20.31
C LEU A 749 -12.39 15.39 19.27
N LEU A 750 -13.45 15.97 18.69
CA LEU A 750 -14.33 15.29 17.74
C LEU A 750 -14.25 15.87 16.32
N ALA A 751 -14.09 17.19 16.19
CA ALA A 751 -13.97 17.86 14.89
C ALA A 751 -12.80 18.85 14.85
N PRO A 752 -12.19 19.07 13.67
CA PRO A 752 -12.57 18.57 12.34
C PRO A 752 -12.34 17.06 12.17
N TYR A 753 -13.37 16.34 11.71
CA TYR A 753 -13.36 14.87 11.58
C TYR A 753 -12.90 14.44 10.19
N ILE A 754 -11.99 13.46 10.13
CA ILE A 754 -11.62 12.79 8.88
C ILE A 754 -12.55 11.60 8.68
N GLN A 755 -13.43 11.74 7.70
CA GLN A 755 -14.37 10.71 7.31
C GLN A 755 -13.74 9.79 6.25
N PHE A 756 -13.45 8.54 6.64
CA PHE A 756 -12.96 7.50 5.71
C PHE A 756 -14.10 6.76 5.02
N ASP A 757 -15.20 6.60 5.75
CA ASP A 757 -16.38 5.88 5.34
C ASP A 757 -17.63 6.49 5.97
N GLU A 758 -18.79 5.89 5.74
CA GLU A 758 -20.05 6.39 6.29
C GLU A 758 -20.26 6.08 7.78
N ALA A 759 -19.29 5.49 8.48
CA ALA A 759 -19.41 5.16 9.89
C ALA A 759 -18.78 6.23 10.78
N THR A 760 -19.55 6.73 11.74
CA THR A 760 -19.08 7.72 12.71
C THR A 760 -18.33 7.04 13.87
N PHE A 761 -17.77 7.84 14.78
CA PHE A 761 -17.17 7.31 16.00
C PHE A 761 -18.18 6.46 16.80
N SER A 762 -19.41 6.94 16.95
CA SER A 762 -20.46 6.26 17.73
C SER A 762 -20.88 4.94 17.10
N ASP A 763 -20.89 4.84 15.76
CA ASP A 763 -21.24 3.60 15.06
C ASP A 763 -20.10 2.55 15.11
N ARG A 764 -18.87 3.01 14.91
CA ARG A 764 -17.71 2.11 14.72
C ARG A 764 -17.14 1.58 16.03
N SER A 765 -17.12 2.41 17.06
CA SER A 765 -16.53 2.10 18.36
C SER A 765 -17.56 2.22 19.48
N ILE A 766 -18.76 1.66 19.29
CA ILE A 766 -19.89 1.84 20.20
C ILE A 766 -19.55 1.63 21.67
N LEU A 767 -18.91 0.51 22.05
CA LEU A 767 -18.70 0.22 23.48
C LEU A 767 -17.81 1.29 24.12
N LEU A 768 -16.82 1.76 23.36
CA LEU A 768 -15.94 2.85 23.80
C LEU A 768 -16.70 4.18 23.86
N TYR A 769 -17.54 4.46 22.86
CA TYR A 769 -18.34 5.68 22.80
C TYR A 769 -19.38 5.74 23.94
N ASP A 770 -20.15 4.66 24.16
CA ASP A 770 -21.13 4.53 25.24
C ASP A 770 -20.47 4.69 26.61
N TYR A 771 -19.32 4.03 26.83
CA TYR A 771 -18.54 4.19 28.06
C TYR A 771 -18.14 5.65 28.33
N LEU A 772 -17.79 6.40 27.28
CA LEU A 772 -17.43 7.81 27.39
C LEU A 772 -18.65 8.69 27.63
N LEU A 773 -19.81 8.40 27.02
CA LEU A 773 -21.06 9.14 27.25
C LEU A 773 -21.52 9.11 28.72
N GLU A 774 -21.21 8.03 29.44
CA GLU A 774 -21.53 7.91 30.87
C GLU A 774 -20.68 8.80 31.78
N GLN A 775 -19.58 9.34 31.27
CA GLN A 775 -18.76 10.27 32.02
C GLN A 775 -19.31 11.68 31.77
N ASP A 776 -19.41 12.52 32.81
CA ASP A 776 -20.02 13.86 32.82
C ASP A 776 -19.39 14.87 31.82
N TYR A 777 -19.47 14.59 30.52
CA TYR A 777 -18.96 15.40 29.44
C TYR A 777 -20.06 16.31 28.88
N VAL A 778 -19.66 17.53 28.54
CA VAL A 778 -20.53 18.50 27.88
C VAL A 778 -19.93 18.85 26.52
N PRO A 779 -20.72 18.86 25.43
CA PRO A 779 -20.24 19.22 24.10
C PRO A 779 -20.11 20.73 23.98
N TYR A 780 -18.93 21.18 23.54
CA TYR A 780 -18.63 22.57 23.23
C TYR A 780 -18.21 22.72 21.77
N LYS A 781 -18.54 23.89 21.22
CA LYS A 781 -18.09 24.33 19.91
C LYS A 781 -17.34 25.64 20.03
N TYR A 782 -16.17 25.69 19.41
CA TYR A 782 -15.37 26.89 19.18
C TYR A 782 -15.04 26.96 17.70
N GLU A 783 -15.58 27.95 16.99
CA GLU A 783 -15.46 28.07 15.54
C GLU A 783 -15.86 26.77 14.82
N ASN A 784 -14.89 26.08 14.20
CA ASN A 784 -15.08 24.79 13.51
C ASN A 784 -14.62 23.57 14.33
N VAL A 785 -14.23 23.76 15.59
CA VAL A 785 -13.78 22.70 16.51
C VAL A 785 -14.94 22.29 17.40
N ILE A 786 -15.23 20.98 17.42
CA ILE A 786 -16.23 20.36 18.30
C ILE A 786 -15.48 19.42 19.23
N TYR A 787 -15.74 19.54 20.53
CA TYR A 787 -15.08 18.73 21.55
C TYR A 787 -16.00 18.49 22.74
N LEU A 788 -15.77 17.40 23.46
CA LEU A 788 -16.43 17.10 24.72
C LEU A 788 -15.48 17.47 25.87
N LEU A 789 -15.99 18.10 26.91
CA LEU A 789 -15.19 18.56 28.04
C LEU A 789 -15.79 18.08 29.37
N ARG A 790 -14.94 17.59 30.26
CA ARG A 790 -15.28 17.28 31.64
C ARG A 790 -14.84 18.44 32.54
N GLY A 791 -15.82 19.10 33.17
CA GLY A 791 -15.59 20.26 34.04
C GLY A 791 -15.82 21.60 33.37
N GLU A 792 -15.24 22.66 33.93
CA GLU A 792 -15.44 24.04 33.47
C GLU A 792 -14.67 24.33 32.18
N CYS A 793 -15.33 25.01 31.22
CA CYS A 793 -14.73 25.46 29.97
C CYS A 793 -13.99 26.79 30.16
N HIS A 794 -12.73 26.84 29.69
CA HIS A 794 -11.83 27.98 29.77
C HIS A 794 -11.62 28.67 28.40
N THR A 795 -12.08 28.05 27.32
CA THR A 795 -11.97 28.59 25.96
C THR A 795 -12.93 29.75 25.77
N GLU A 796 -12.38 30.96 25.65
CA GLU A 796 -13.19 32.16 25.38
C GLU A 796 -13.99 32.00 24.08
N ALA A 797 -15.26 32.44 24.11
CA ALA A 797 -16.23 32.33 23.01
C ALA A 797 -16.71 30.91 22.64
N ALA A 798 -16.20 29.84 23.29
CA ALA A 798 -16.78 28.51 23.15
C ALA A 798 -18.20 28.47 23.75
N LYS A 799 -19.10 27.70 23.13
CA LYS A 799 -20.49 27.56 23.57
C LYS A 799 -20.87 26.10 23.62
N VAL A 800 -21.74 25.77 24.58
CA VAL A 800 -22.40 24.46 24.60
C VAL A 800 -23.25 24.33 23.33
N ASP A 801 -23.02 23.27 22.56
CA ASP A 801 -23.65 23.08 21.23
C ASP A 801 -23.91 21.58 20.97
N TYR A 802 -25.04 21.10 21.50
CA TYR A 802 -25.50 19.72 21.31
C TYR A 802 -25.91 19.42 19.87
N GLU A 803 -26.41 20.42 19.15
CA GLU A 803 -26.86 20.27 17.76
C GLU A 803 -25.68 19.93 16.83
N SER A 804 -24.60 20.71 16.89
CA SER A 804 -23.42 20.45 16.06
C SER A 804 -22.77 19.11 16.41
N TYR A 805 -22.79 18.73 17.69
CA TYR A 805 -22.33 17.42 18.16
C TYR A 805 -23.19 16.28 17.59
N ALA A 806 -24.52 16.42 17.64
CA ALA A 806 -25.46 15.46 17.09
C ALA A 806 -25.33 15.33 15.57
N GLN A 807 -25.25 16.44 14.84
CA GLN A 807 -25.02 16.44 13.39
C GLN A 807 -23.72 15.75 12.98
N LEU A 808 -22.67 15.79 13.82
CA LEU A 808 -21.39 15.17 13.53
C LEU A 808 -21.42 13.65 13.65
N LEU A 809 -22.16 13.10 14.64
CA LEU A 809 -22.14 11.68 14.96
C LEU A 809 -23.40 10.91 14.55
N HIS A 810 -24.53 11.60 14.33
CA HIS A 810 -25.79 10.97 13.93
C HIS A 810 -25.74 10.49 12.49
N LYS A 811 -26.05 9.22 12.28
CA LYS A 811 -26.21 8.63 10.95
C LYS A 811 -27.67 8.39 10.65
N THR A 812 -28.19 9.07 9.63
CA THR A 812 -29.60 8.94 9.22
C THR A 812 -29.93 7.58 8.58
N SER A 813 -29.01 6.96 7.83
CA SER A 813 -29.27 5.68 7.17
C SER A 813 -28.59 4.52 7.89
N LEU A 814 -29.40 3.65 8.48
CA LEU A 814 -28.98 2.43 9.17
C LEU A 814 -29.08 1.18 8.30
N GLN A 815 -29.36 1.34 7.00
CA GLN A 815 -29.37 0.22 6.05
C GLN A 815 -28.03 -0.53 6.01
N MET A 816 -26.96 0.09 6.53
CA MET A 816 -25.61 -0.46 6.56
C MET A 816 -24.96 -0.23 7.93
N LEU A 817 -25.16 -1.21 8.81
CA LEU A 817 -24.62 -1.26 10.17
C LEU A 817 -23.43 -2.25 10.29
N PRO A 818 -22.35 -1.86 11.02
CA PRO A 818 -21.26 -2.74 11.47
C PRO A 818 -21.75 -4.10 11.96
N ALA A 819 -21.37 -5.24 11.40
CA ALA A 819 -21.74 -6.51 12.06
C ALA A 819 -21.05 -6.75 13.42
N VAL A 820 -20.29 -5.77 13.95
CA VAL A 820 -20.04 -5.66 15.40
C VAL A 820 -21.36 -5.66 16.19
N TRP A 821 -22.45 -5.14 15.62
CA TRP A 821 -23.82 -5.16 16.14
C TRP A 821 -24.41 -6.56 16.31
N ALA A 822 -24.07 -7.51 15.44
CA ALA A 822 -24.60 -8.88 15.50
C ALA A 822 -24.12 -9.66 16.75
N GLY A 823 -22.93 -9.33 17.28
CA GLY A 823 -22.41 -9.92 18.52
C GLY A 823 -22.78 -9.14 19.80
N ILE A 824 -23.46 -8.00 19.65
CA ILE A 824 -23.89 -7.15 20.77
C ILE A 824 -25.24 -7.63 21.32
N GLU A 825 -26.13 -8.18 20.47
CA GLU A 825 -27.42 -8.78 20.91
C GLU A 825 -27.23 -9.85 22.01
N GLU A 826 -26.22 -10.72 21.88
CA GLU A 826 -25.97 -11.81 22.84
C GLU A 826 -25.60 -11.32 24.25
N LYS A 827 -25.28 -10.02 24.41
CA LYS A 827 -24.87 -9.42 25.67
C LYS A 827 -25.71 -8.20 26.06
N GLY A 828 -26.87 -7.99 25.45
CA GLY A 828 -27.83 -6.99 25.94
C GLY A 828 -28.62 -7.54 27.12
N GLN A 829 -28.75 -6.79 28.21
CA GLN A 829 -29.77 -7.05 29.20
C GLN A 829 -31.11 -6.49 28.68
N GLU A 830 -32.08 -7.37 28.46
CA GLU A 830 -33.44 -6.97 28.11
C GLU A 830 -34.06 -6.16 29.26
N LEU A 831 -34.61 -5.00 28.92
CA LEU A 831 -35.21 -4.05 29.84
C LEU A 831 -36.72 -4.23 29.88
N GLN A 832 -37.26 -4.31 31.09
CA GLN A 832 -38.71 -4.32 31.32
C GLN A 832 -39.24 -2.89 31.36
N ILE A 833 -39.44 -2.29 30.19
CA ILE A 833 -39.96 -0.93 30.03
C ILE A 833 -41.45 -1.00 29.65
N PRO A 834 -42.37 -0.40 30.43
CA PRO A 834 -43.78 -0.35 30.06
C PRO A 834 -44.02 0.68 28.96
N TYR A 835 -44.63 0.26 27.85
CA TYR A 835 -45.01 1.08 26.72
C TYR A 835 -46.37 0.66 26.16
N ARG A 836 -46.99 1.55 25.38
CA ARG A 836 -48.17 1.24 24.57
C ARG A 836 -47.93 1.66 23.12
N ILE A 837 -48.53 0.93 22.19
CA ILE A 837 -48.48 1.22 20.75
C ILE A 837 -49.76 2.00 20.39
N GLU A 838 -49.63 3.14 19.75
CA GLU A 838 -50.75 3.93 19.22
C GLU A 838 -50.61 4.02 17.69
N ARG A 839 -51.61 3.58 16.92
CA ARG A 839 -51.59 3.70 15.44
C ARG A 839 -51.74 5.16 14.98
N THR A 840 -50.93 5.55 14.00
CA THR A 840 -50.96 6.87 13.34
C THR A 840 -51.32 6.75 11.85
N GLU A 841 -51.41 7.87 11.12
CA GLU A 841 -51.71 7.86 9.67
C GLU A 841 -50.57 7.23 8.84
N GLU A 842 -49.33 7.33 9.32
CA GLU A 842 -48.13 6.91 8.58
C GLU A 842 -47.39 5.71 9.25
N GLY A 843 -47.87 5.23 10.40
CA GLY A 843 -47.31 4.07 11.10
C GLY A 843 -47.77 3.95 12.56
N PHE A 844 -46.83 3.98 13.52
CA PHE A 844 -47.08 3.74 14.95
C PHE A 844 -46.28 4.66 15.87
N ASP A 845 -46.87 5.07 16.99
CA ASP A 845 -46.18 5.71 18.11
C ASP A 845 -45.96 4.69 19.25
N LEU A 846 -44.71 4.53 19.68
CA LEU A 846 -44.37 3.87 20.94
C LEU A 846 -44.40 4.91 22.05
N VAL A 847 -45.44 4.89 22.88
CA VAL A 847 -45.62 5.84 24.00
C VAL A 847 -45.19 5.19 25.31
N PHE A 848 -44.17 5.74 25.94
CA PHE A 848 -43.65 5.23 27.21
C PHE A 848 -44.58 5.61 28.37
N GLU A 849 -44.87 4.67 29.27
CA GLU A 849 -45.76 4.91 30.42
C GLU A 849 -45.07 5.61 31.60
N ARG A 850 -43.74 5.76 31.51
CA ARG A 850 -42.89 6.50 32.45
C ARG A 850 -41.93 7.38 31.67
N GLU A 851 -41.41 8.40 32.32
CA GLU A 851 -40.32 9.22 31.79
C GLU A 851 -39.05 8.35 31.67
N ILE A 852 -38.45 8.33 30.48
CA ILE A 852 -37.23 7.59 30.17
C ILE A 852 -36.23 8.60 29.61
N THR A 853 -34.96 8.48 29.97
CA THR A 853 -33.89 9.29 29.39
C THR A 853 -33.26 8.58 28.20
N GLY A 854 -32.66 9.34 27.28
CA GLY A 854 -31.94 8.75 26.14
C GLY A 854 -30.81 7.78 26.51
N MET A 855 -30.33 7.84 27.76
CA MET A 855 -29.29 6.95 28.28
C MET A 855 -29.84 5.67 28.91
N ASP A 856 -31.16 5.51 29.06
CA ASP A 856 -31.74 4.32 29.68
C ASP A 856 -31.88 3.14 28.70
N ILE A 857 -31.87 3.41 27.40
CA ILE A 857 -32.07 2.43 26.32
C ILE A 857 -30.93 2.53 25.32
N ASP A 858 -30.24 1.43 25.06
CA ASP A 858 -29.17 1.40 24.06
C ASP A 858 -29.65 0.88 22.71
N LEU A 859 -30.49 -0.16 22.74
CA LEU A 859 -31.01 -0.83 21.55
C LEU A 859 -32.52 -0.96 21.60
N LEU A 860 -33.14 -0.87 20.42
CA LEU A 860 -34.54 -1.18 20.17
C LEU A 860 -34.62 -2.30 19.14
N GLN A 861 -35.18 -3.44 19.51
CA GLN A 861 -35.56 -4.49 18.57
C GLN A 861 -37.03 -4.35 18.21
N ILE A 862 -37.33 -4.42 16.92
CA ILE A 862 -38.69 -4.39 16.36
C ILE A 862 -38.89 -5.71 15.63
N ASP A 863 -39.84 -6.52 16.12
CA ASP A 863 -40.25 -7.78 15.49
C ASP A 863 -41.63 -7.59 14.84
N CYS A 864 -41.76 -8.08 13.61
CA CYS A 864 -43.00 -8.00 12.83
C CYS A 864 -43.47 -9.41 12.47
N ASP A 865 -44.71 -9.76 12.86
CA ASP A 865 -45.28 -11.10 12.64
C ASP A 865 -45.63 -11.38 11.16
N VAL A 866 -45.47 -10.40 10.27
CA VAL A 866 -45.75 -10.51 8.84
C VAL A 866 -44.46 -10.83 8.07
N ALA A 867 -44.41 -11.99 7.41
CA ALA A 867 -43.27 -12.39 6.58
C ALA A 867 -43.06 -11.42 5.40
N ILE A 868 -41.90 -10.75 5.36
CA ILE A 868 -41.57 -9.75 4.34
C ILE A 868 -40.73 -10.42 3.24
N ASP A 869 -41.32 -10.65 2.05
CA ASP A 869 -40.60 -11.21 0.91
C ASP A 869 -39.79 -10.14 0.16
N LEU A 870 -38.50 -10.05 0.47
CA LEU A 870 -37.57 -9.06 -0.07
C LEU A 870 -36.99 -9.43 -1.46
N GLN A 871 -37.39 -10.54 -2.09
CA GLN A 871 -36.74 -11.10 -3.30
C GLN A 871 -37.58 -11.09 -4.61
N ASP A 872 -38.50 -10.14 -4.84
CA ASP A 872 -39.16 -10.02 -6.16
C ASP A 872 -38.28 -9.25 -7.17
N PRO A 873 -37.65 -9.90 -8.18
CA PRO A 873 -36.63 -9.30 -9.05
C PRO A 873 -37.17 -8.31 -10.10
N GLY A 874 -38.45 -7.95 -10.03
CA GLY A 874 -39.15 -7.12 -11.02
C GLY A 874 -39.22 -5.62 -10.71
N ARG A 875 -38.66 -5.12 -9.59
CA ARG A 875 -38.95 -3.77 -9.07
C ARG A 875 -37.87 -2.70 -9.25
N ASP A 876 -36.65 -3.04 -9.67
CA ASP A 876 -35.52 -2.08 -9.72
C ASP A 876 -35.48 -1.13 -10.95
N ALA A 877 -36.51 -1.10 -11.80
CA ALA A 877 -36.44 -0.41 -13.10
C ALA A 877 -37.27 0.87 -13.24
N ALA A 878 -37.90 1.40 -12.20
CA ALA A 878 -38.68 2.64 -12.35
C ALA A 878 -38.75 3.49 -11.08
N ASN A 879 -37.91 4.52 -10.97
CA ASN A 879 -38.32 5.93 -10.78
C ASN A 879 -37.14 6.78 -10.29
N GLU A 880 -36.50 7.52 -11.22
CA GLU A 880 -35.60 8.63 -10.92
C GLU A 880 -36.34 9.95 -10.59
N GLU A 881 -37.69 9.97 -10.50
CA GLU A 881 -38.47 11.21 -10.48
C GLU A 881 -39.18 11.59 -9.16
N THR A 882 -38.97 10.90 -8.04
CA THR A 882 -39.59 11.29 -6.75
C THR A 882 -38.57 11.47 -5.64
N LYS A 883 -37.96 12.66 -5.56
CA LYS A 883 -37.39 13.19 -4.32
C LYS A 883 -38.54 13.53 -3.35
N GLY A 884 -38.81 12.65 -2.39
CA GLY A 884 -39.74 12.91 -1.28
C GLY A 884 -40.63 11.76 -0.82
N GLN A 885 -40.40 10.52 -1.27
CA GLN A 885 -41.10 9.34 -0.73
C GLN A 885 -40.08 8.23 -0.45
N THR A 886 -40.22 7.57 0.70
CA THR A 886 -39.45 6.38 1.10
C THR A 886 -39.43 5.35 -0.04
N ALA A 887 -38.24 4.84 -0.36
CA ALA A 887 -38.11 3.78 -1.38
C ALA A 887 -38.78 2.49 -0.88
N ALA A 888 -39.19 1.62 -1.80
CA ALA A 888 -39.91 0.38 -1.46
C ALA A 888 -39.18 -0.42 -0.36
N GLY A 889 -39.89 -0.76 0.73
CA GLY A 889 -39.35 -1.53 1.87
C GLY A 889 -38.58 -0.73 2.95
N GLN A 890 -38.46 0.60 2.84
CA GLN A 890 -37.80 1.44 3.86
C GLN A 890 -38.79 1.93 4.93
N ALA A 891 -38.44 1.75 6.21
CA ALA A 891 -39.09 2.36 7.37
C ALA A 891 -38.23 3.49 7.94
N GLU A 892 -38.88 4.32 8.75
CA GLU A 892 -38.25 5.39 9.50
C GLU A 892 -38.56 5.25 10.99
N LEU A 893 -37.56 5.42 11.86
CA LEU A 893 -37.73 5.63 13.29
C LEU A 893 -37.36 7.07 13.59
N SER A 894 -38.35 7.91 13.84
CA SER A 894 -38.16 9.30 14.26
C SER A 894 -38.36 9.40 15.77
N PHE A 895 -37.62 10.29 16.42
CA PHE A 895 -37.74 10.52 17.85
C PHE A 895 -37.78 12.01 18.13
N GLY A 896 -38.74 12.42 18.97
CA GLY A 896 -38.93 13.83 19.33
C GLY A 896 -37.79 14.29 20.23
N THR A 897 -37.07 15.34 19.83
CA THR A 897 -35.93 15.84 20.59
C THR A 897 -35.97 17.36 20.71
N GLU A 898 -35.57 17.90 21.86
CA GLU A 898 -35.37 19.35 22.06
C GLU A 898 -34.17 19.87 21.26
N ILE A 899 -33.27 18.97 20.87
CA ILE A 899 -31.97 19.30 20.26
C ILE A 899 -32.11 19.51 18.75
N ALA A 900 -32.89 18.69 18.04
CA ALA A 900 -32.89 18.60 16.58
C ALA A 900 -33.70 19.70 15.86
N ALA A 901 -33.19 20.13 14.70
CA ALA A 901 -34.01 20.83 13.69
C ALA A 901 -35.06 19.88 13.08
N GLU A 902 -36.21 20.43 12.63
CA GLU A 902 -37.32 19.67 12.04
C GLU A 902 -36.83 18.71 10.93
N GLY A 903 -37.02 17.40 11.14
CA GLY A 903 -36.61 16.34 10.21
C GLY A 903 -35.18 15.83 10.35
N SER A 904 -34.38 16.23 11.35
CA SER A 904 -32.97 15.78 11.49
C SER A 904 -32.74 14.60 12.45
N ALA A 905 -33.67 14.33 13.37
CA ALA A 905 -33.60 13.22 14.34
C ALA A 905 -34.45 12.02 13.90
N HIS A 906 -33.89 11.24 12.98
CA HIS A 906 -34.51 9.99 12.55
C HIS A 906 -33.48 8.99 12.03
N PHE A 907 -33.85 7.71 12.07
CA PHE A 907 -33.16 6.62 11.42
C PHE A 907 -34.01 6.05 10.29
N THR A 908 -33.39 5.81 9.14
CA THR A 908 -33.98 5.10 8.01
C THR A 908 -33.38 3.70 7.94
N TYR A 909 -34.20 2.67 7.80
CA TYR A 909 -33.77 1.28 7.81
C TYR A 909 -34.67 0.41 6.93
N THR A 910 -34.18 -0.78 6.56
CA THR A 910 -34.96 -1.74 5.79
C THR A 910 -35.77 -2.62 6.75
N MET A 911 -37.08 -2.71 6.54
CA MET A 911 -37.93 -3.59 7.36
C MET A 911 -37.65 -5.06 7.05
N ALA A 912 -37.53 -5.87 8.10
CA ALA A 912 -37.43 -7.32 8.05
C ALA A 912 -38.32 -7.91 9.16
N ASP A 913 -38.45 -9.24 9.22
CA ASP A 913 -39.19 -9.95 10.27
C ASP A 913 -38.71 -9.57 11.69
N SER A 914 -37.45 -9.17 11.83
CA SER A 914 -36.84 -8.63 13.04
C SER A 914 -35.75 -7.63 12.67
N VAL A 915 -35.73 -6.47 13.33
CA VAL A 915 -34.72 -5.42 13.14
C VAL A 915 -34.22 -4.89 14.47
N LEU A 916 -32.91 -4.81 14.64
CA LEU A 916 -32.26 -4.17 15.78
C LEU A 916 -31.75 -2.77 15.42
N LEU A 917 -32.18 -1.77 16.18
CA LEU A 917 -31.86 -0.36 15.99
C LEU A 917 -31.00 0.17 17.16
N PRO A 918 -29.86 0.79 16.87
CA PRO A 918 -28.90 1.27 17.86
C PRO A 918 -29.17 2.70 18.32
N LEU A 919 -30.10 2.90 19.24
CA LEU A 919 -30.50 4.25 19.68
C LEU A 919 -29.33 5.04 20.30
N CYS A 920 -28.47 4.36 21.05
CA CYS A 920 -27.32 4.96 21.72
C CYS A 920 -26.27 5.61 20.78
N THR A 921 -26.28 5.33 19.47
CA THR A 921 -25.29 5.93 18.55
C THR A 921 -25.66 7.34 18.13
N SER A 922 -26.93 7.73 18.32
CA SER A 922 -27.41 9.06 17.98
C SER A 922 -27.34 9.98 19.20
N PRO A 923 -26.55 11.07 19.15
CA PRO A 923 -26.58 12.06 20.22
C PRO A 923 -27.92 12.78 20.33
N TYR A 924 -28.71 12.85 19.25
CA TYR A 924 -30.07 13.37 19.32
C TYR A 924 -30.92 12.57 20.30
N PHE A 925 -30.71 11.24 20.37
CA PHE A 925 -31.40 10.39 21.32
C PHE A 925 -30.75 10.48 22.71
N THR A 926 -29.44 10.23 22.82
CA THR A 926 -28.77 10.07 24.12
C THR A 926 -28.67 11.34 24.96
N CYS A 927 -28.64 12.52 24.33
CA CYS A 927 -28.61 13.80 25.03
C CYS A 927 -30.01 14.30 25.43
N GLU A 928 -31.07 13.60 25.04
CA GLU A 928 -32.44 13.98 25.35
C GLU A 928 -32.76 13.76 26.83
N LYS A 929 -33.32 14.79 27.48
CA LYS A 929 -33.66 14.74 28.91
C LYS A 929 -34.82 13.82 29.21
N ALA A 930 -35.78 13.74 28.30
CA ALA A 930 -36.98 12.92 28.43
C ALA A 930 -37.44 12.46 27.05
N VAL A 931 -37.53 11.15 26.87
CA VAL A 931 -38.08 10.49 25.69
C VAL A 931 -39.49 10.01 26.03
N GLU A 932 -40.49 10.72 25.54
CA GLU A 932 -41.90 10.35 25.77
C GLU A 932 -42.43 9.40 24.69
N ARG A 933 -41.96 9.55 23.44
CA ARG A 933 -42.46 8.82 22.28
C ARG A 933 -41.39 8.54 21.23
N LEU A 934 -41.52 7.39 20.57
CA LEU A 934 -40.81 7.07 19.33
C LEU A 934 -41.84 6.87 18.21
N HIS A 935 -41.62 7.49 17.05
CA HIS A 935 -42.48 7.36 15.89
C HIS A 935 -41.87 6.39 14.88
N ILE A 936 -42.58 5.34 14.52
CA ILE A 936 -42.20 4.38 13.49
C ILE A 936 -43.07 4.63 12.27
N THR A 937 -42.48 5.10 11.18
CA THR A 937 -43.13 5.19 9.87
C THR A 937 -42.90 3.90 9.12
N LEU A 938 -43.97 3.25 8.67
CA LEU A 938 -43.88 2.02 7.90
C LEU A 938 -43.81 2.28 6.39
N PRO A 939 -43.16 1.38 5.62
CA PRO A 939 -43.26 1.43 4.16
C PRO A 939 -44.72 1.24 3.73
N LYS A 940 -45.10 1.85 2.61
CA LYS A 940 -46.48 1.81 2.08
C LYS A 940 -47.02 0.39 1.89
N GLU A 941 -46.14 -0.56 1.61
CA GLU A 941 -46.48 -1.98 1.42
C GLU A 941 -46.91 -2.68 2.72
N LEU A 942 -46.61 -2.10 3.88
CA LEU A 942 -46.95 -2.62 5.21
C LEU A 942 -48.03 -1.77 5.91
N SER A 943 -48.78 -0.95 5.18
CA SER A 943 -49.85 -0.11 5.75
C SER A 943 -50.96 -0.91 6.47
N ASP A 944 -51.08 -2.20 6.16
CA ASP A 944 -52.09 -3.11 6.70
C ASP A 944 -51.67 -3.79 8.01
N VAL A 945 -50.41 -3.63 8.45
CA VAL A 945 -49.93 -4.12 9.75
C VAL A 945 -50.74 -3.46 10.87
N ASP A 946 -51.11 -4.22 11.90
CA ASP A 946 -51.82 -3.73 13.08
C ASP A 946 -50.96 -3.72 14.36
N GLU A 947 -51.46 -3.06 15.40
CA GLU A 947 -50.75 -2.89 16.69
C GLU A 947 -50.44 -4.21 17.39
N THR A 948 -51.10 -5.32 17.04
CA THR A 948 -50.88 -6.63 17.65
C THR A 948 -49.81 -7.47 16.95
N GLN A 949 -49.35 -7.01 15.79
CA GLN A 949 -48.37 -7.68 14.93
C GLN A 949 -46.96 -7.09 15.05
N LEU A 950 -46.79 -6.01 15.83
CA LEU A 950 -45.51 -5.36 16.07
C LEU A 950 -45.13 -5.52 17.53
N HIS A 951 -43.97 -6.15 17.79
CA HIS A 951 -43.44 -6.34 19.14
C HIS A 951 -42.14 -5.57 19.27
N CYS A 952 -42.01 -4.77 20.34
CA CYS A 952 -40.79 -4.03 20.62
C CYS A 952 -40.12 -4.53 21.91
N SER A 953 -38.82 -4.78 21.81
CA SER A 953 -37.97 -5.16 22.94
C SER A 953 -36.84 -4.14 23.10
N PHE A 954 -36.53 -3.77 24.33
CA PHE A 954 -35.53 -2.74 24.64
C PHE A 954 -34.36 -3.38 25.37
N TYR A 955 -33.13 -2.95 25.06
CA TYR A 955 -31.94 -3.53 25.66
C TYR A 955 -30.97 -2.46 26.15
N LYS A 956 -30.25 -2.82 27.22
CA LYS A 956 -29.06 -2.12 27.72
C LYS A 956 -27.84 -3.00 27.48
N LEU A 957 -26.73 -2.45 27.02
CA LEU A 957 -25.51 -3.24 26.78
C LEU A 957 -24.89 -3.68 28.12
N ASP A 958 -24.46 -4.95 28.20
CA ASP A 958 -23.71 -5.46 29.36
C ASP A 958 -22.29 -4.90 29.35
N ARG A 959 -21.95 -4.21 30.44
CA ARG A 959 -20.77 -3.35 30.60
C ARG A 959 -19.65 -3.99 31.44
N GLU A 960 -19.86 -5.21 31.98
CA GLU A 960 -18.88 -5.95 32.83
C GLU A 960 -17.88 -6.82 32.05
#